data_AF-A0A6B1BJN4-F1
#
_entry.id   AF-A0A6B1BJN4-F1
#
_cell.length_a   1.000
_cell.length_b   1.000
_cell.length_c   1.000
_cell.angle_alpha   90.00
_cell.angle_beta   90.00
_cell.angle_gamma   90.00
#
_symmetry.space_group_name_H-M   'P 1'
#
loop_
_entity.id
_entity.type
_entity.pdbx_description
1 polymer ?
#
loop_
_entity_poly.entity_id
_entity_poly.type
_entity_poly.pdbx_seq_one_letter_code
_entity_poly.pdbx_strand_id
1 'polypeptide(L)'
;MIKSLDRRGTWRTYSVDSGLAGLRIEHIAEDCEGYLWFATWDHGISRFDGDEFQNFTERDGLCSDRTFFSQKDSRDRIWFGTLNGVCWYDGANFHHLEDDGIAGRAVQFIYEDNEGRIWCGGTGTLGYYDGAAFHDLIPLYLQYYEEPPSPQAPKRCRGIAQDPQGHLWFGFDYLIRFDGYTFHRYEKEEGFPQRQMSYAVGCDHTGKVWFGQRGHQNDLWCYADGYFQPVQVELGGALRRIQSDREGRMWFSTSKGVLYQNSAGFSRFTLADGLPHPSVKAVFQDREHQYWFATWGGIGVYDDSICVFDLSLEFPSVKGQVSELVQDRRGDIWIGYASPNINRMSESLFRFDGEHFALICTEDGFDIDNCFAIYEDLEGYLWFGGGKGLFRYEDQKLKKMDIITAGLERKSVSAIAQDREGQFLFGHWENSITTTRKDLFDCPLKIIYRRDEHLQTIFVKNEVKDPFSRIGTVITGRNGEFYFYLSHQTDKGFARWHPKDGLKFYGIEDGLIDQRVTDLLLDRSGNLWIATQGGLSRFDGKSFHTFTTEDGLLSQYIRCLFEDRQGHLWIGTDSGVVHYDGQLFQTIKSPHIGPVCQILEDRDGTFWFGTILGSLIRYRMRQFPPQTRPLRVIAKRAYENPTEVVLTSSDHPVIFEYKGMSFSTHPRDMLYVYRLKGYDTDWQPATRDMSVRYRNLPQGDYIFQVRAIDRDLNYSEIAEVQISVESDLHVEGLIVALNSQESNEFIGQSKALHQFQFRLKKVASTDMTVMIMGETGVGKGLAARVLHALSPYRDGPFIQVNCGALPESLIDSELFGHEKGAFTNALSRRLGKVERAKNGTLFLDEIGDMTLEMQIKLLRLLDEGAFERIGGNRTLKAQTRIVAATNRNLKEMVSTGDFREDLYYRLLAFPIYLPPLRERKEDIPDLAEFFKNRTAMHLGKQIDPLTPEVIEVLQSYDWPGNVREVEHTINRALILCPDSHIEIEDLELHDSRIEGTSGEDKRETLPASQYDEIMPLNEFERHYILKVLNTTNWRIKGTRGAAALLGLPPSTLYTKMKKLGIKRL
;
A
#
# COMPACT_ATOMS: atom_id res chain seq x y z
N MET A 1 -0.10 14.15 43.59
CA MET A 1 0.56 15.07 42.64
C MET A 1 0.40 14.45 41.26
N ILE A 2 -0.65 14.82 40.55
CA ILE A 2 -0.89 14.34 39.19
C ILE A 2 0.11 15.07 38.28
N LYS A 3 1.03 14.34 37.63
CA LYS A 3 1.79 14.90 36.51
C LYS A 3 0.76 15.44 35.51
N SER A 4 0.88 16.70 35.09
CA SER A 4 -0.03 17.30 34.11
C SER A 4 -0.29 16.35 32.94
N LEU A 5 -1.54 16.30 32.47
CA LEU A 5 -1.98 15.46 31.34
C LEU A 5 -1.08 15.58 30.10
N ASP A 6 -0.44 16.74 29.94
CA ASP A 6 0.48 17.08 28.85
C ASP A 6 1.76 16.23 28.78
N ARG A 7 2.03 15.37 29.78
CA ARG A 7 3.27 14.56 29.88
C ARG A 7 3.05 13.05 29.81
N ARG A 8 1.88 12.60 29.32
CA ARG A 8 1.55 11.17 29.19
C ARG A 8 1.55 10.65 27.75
N GLY A 9 2.03 11.45 26.80
CA GLY A 9 2.24 11.02 25.42
C GLY A 9 3.26 9.89 25.30
N THR A 10 3.35 9.32 24.11
CA THR A 10 4.23 8.18 23.83
C THR A 10 5.58 8.61 23.29
N TRP A 11 6.61 7.81 23.58
CA TRP A 11 7.98 8.07 23.15
C TRP A 11 8.46 7.01 22.18
N ARG A 12 9.12 7.45 21.12
CA ARG A 12 9.91 6.60 20.21
C ARG A 12 11.34 7.10 20.20
N THR A 13 12.30 6.20 20.02
CA THR A 13 13.71 6.58 19.95
C THR A 13 14.35 6.00 18.69
N TYR A 14 15.20 6.80 18.04
CA TYR A 14 15.99 6.37 16.89
C TYR A 14 17.48 6.44 17.26
N SER A 15 18.19 5.37 16.93
CA SER A 15 19.63 5.22 17.15
C SER A 15 20.33 4.82 15.85
N VAL A 16 21.63 4.53 15.94
CA VAL A 16 22.39 3.98 14.79
C VAL A 16 21.81 2.64 14.32
N ASP A 17 21.21 1.85 15.21
CA ASP A 17 20.54 0.59 14.86
C ASP A 17 19.30 0.82 13.98
N SER A 18 18.73 2.03 14.02
CA SER A 18 17.63 2.45 13.16
C SER A 18 18.08 2.97 11.80
N GLY A 19 19.38 3.10 11.54
CA GLY A 19 19.95 3.64 10.30
C GLY A 19 20.49 5.07 10.41
N LEU A 20 20.41 5.71 11.58
CA LEU A 20 20.94 7.05 11.82
C LEU A 20 22.48 7.08 11.69
N ALA A 21 23.04 8.13 11.09
CA ALA A 21 24.48 8.20 10.83
C ALA A 21 25.33 8.21 12.12
N GLY A 22 24.83 8.84 13.19
CA GLY A 22 25.53 8.90 14.47
C GLY A 22 24.61 9.22 15.64
N LEU A 23 25.04 8.88 16.87
CA LEU A 23 24.24 9.11 18.09
C LEU A 23 24.25 10.57 18.56
N ARG A 24 25.20 11.38 18.10
CA ARG A 24 25.37 12.76 18.55
C ARG A 24 24.71 13.73 17.59
N ILE A 25 23.43 14.00 17.82
CA ILE A 25 22.63 14.91 16.99
C ILE A 25 22.73 16.34 17.54
N GLU A 26 23.08 17.28 16.67
CA GLU A 26 23.24 18.69 17.01
C GLU A 26 22.02 19.54 16.60
N HIS A 27 21.37 19.21 15.48
CA HIS A 27 20.24 19.98 14.97
C HIS A 27 19.26 19.15 14.12
N ILE A 28 18.03 19.65 13.97
CA ILE A 28 16.96 19.04 13.17
C ILE A 28 16.32 20.14 12.31
N ALA A 29 16.05 19.85 11.05
CA ALA A 29 15.29 20.71 10.14
C ALA A 29 14.38 19.87 9.24
N GLU A 30 13.39 20.50 8.61
CA GLU A 30 12.53 19.90 7.59
C GLU A 30 12.70 20.68 6.28
N ASP A 31 12.83 19.97 5.15
CA ASP A 31 12.89 20.60 3.83
C ASP A 31 11.49 20.85 3.23
N CYS A 32 11.43 21.42 2.02
CA CYS A 32 10.17 21.67 1.33
C CYS A 32 9.48 20.39 0.83
N GLU A 33 10.27 19.33 0.62
CA GLU A 33 9.79 18.03 0.19
C GLU A 33 9.25 17.18 1.34
N GLY A 34 9.47 17.61 2.58
CA GLY A 34 8.96 16.95 3.78
C GLY A 34 9.92 16.00 4.47
N TYR A 35 11.18 15.92 4.06
CA TYR A 35 12.17 15.11 4.76
C TYR A 35 12.68 15.82 6.00
N LEU A 36 12.90 15.04 7.06
CA LEU A 36 13.62 15.52 8.24
C LEU A 36 15.12 15.31 8.04
N TRP A 37 15.88 16.34 8.36
CA TRP A 37 17.33 16.37 8.27
C TRP A 37 17.95 16.50 9.66
N PHE A 38 18.88 15.60 9.97
CA PHE A 38 19.55 15.51 11.26
C PHE A 38 21.04 15.81 11.07
N ALA A 39 21.49 16.92 11.63
CA ALA A 39 22.91 17.27 11.67
C ALA A 39 23.62 16.47 12.77
N THR A 40 24.69 15.76 12.43
CA THR A 40 25.47 14.96 13.39
C THR A 40 26.84 15.57 13.68
N TRP A 41 27.34 15.35 14.90
CA TRP A 41 28.62 15.89 15.36
C TRP A 41 29.85 15.32 14.62
N ASP A 42 29.76 14.10 14.10
CA ASP A 42 30.94 13.37 13.61
C ASP A 42 30.71 12.39 12.45
N HIS A 43 29.48 12.21 11.95
CA HIS A 43 29.16 11.21 10.92
C HIS A 43 28.33 11.79 9.76
N GLY A 44 28.45 13.09 9.49
CA GLY A 44 27.74 13.78 8.42
C GLY A 44 26.32 14.16 8.81
N ILE A 45 25.37 13.93 7.91
CA ILE A 45 23.95 14.23 8.09
C ILE A 45 23.08 13.04 7.71
N SER A 46 21.91 12.93 8.34
CA SER A 46 20.90 11.93 8.00
C SER A 46 19.62 12.59 7.52
N ARG A 47 19.05 12.12 6.43
CA ARG A 47 17.72 12.47 5.90
C ARG A 47 16.74 11.36 6.22
N PHE A 48 15.52 11.67 6.60
CA PHE A 48 14.50 10.70 7.00
C PHE A 48 13.13 11.04 6.39
N ASP A 49 12.45 10.01 5.90
CA ASP A 49 11.20 10.12 5.16
C ASP A 49 9.95 9.60 5.91
N GLY A 50 10.13 9.16 7.17
CA GLY A 50 9.11 8.49 7.97
C GLY A 50 9.31 6.98 8.08
N ASP A 51 10.20 6.39 7.29
CA ASP A 51 10.43 4.95 7.21
C ASP A 51 11.93 4.62 7.25
N GLU A 52 12.74 5.23 6.37
CA GLU A 52 14.17 4.92 6.25
C GLU A 52 15.06 6.16 6.38
N PHE A 53 16.28 5.95 6.91
CA PHE A 53 17.32 6.97 6.96
C PHE A 53 18.28 6.84 5.77
N GLN A 54 18.55 7.97 5.12
CA GLN A 54 19.61 8.12 4.14
C GLN A 54 20.71 9.02 4.70
N ASN A 55 21.96 8.55 4.68
CA ASN A 55 23.09 9.26 5.27
C ASN A 55 23.96 9.89 4.18
N PHE A 56 24.44 11.11 4.43
CA PHE A 56 25.33 11.86 3.55
C PHE A 56 26.58 12.31 4.30
N THR A 57 27.72 12.22 3.63
CA THR A 57 29.07 12.48 4.16
C THR A 57 29.85 13.41 3.24
N GLU A 58 31.10 13.71 3.59
CA GLU A 58 32.04 14.44 2.73
C GLU A 58 32.19 13.79 1.33
N ARG A 59 32.00 12.48 1.21
CA ARG A 59 32.06 11.76 -0.06
C ARG A 59 30.89 12.08 -1.00
N ASP A 60 29.78 12.53 -0.44
CA ASP A 60 28.55 12.84 -1.15
C ASP A 60 28.46 14.34 -1.52
N GLY A 61 29.46 15.14 -1.12
CA GLY A 61 29.51 16.59 -1.38
C GLY A 61 29.26 17.46 -0.13
N LEU A 62 29.18 16.90 1.08
CA LEU A 62 29.08 17.70 2.30
C LEU A 62 30.41 18.43 2.59
N CYS A 63 30.38 19.68 3.07
CA CYS A 63 31.61 20.41 3.43
C CYS A 63 32.45 19.74 4.52
N SER A 64 31.79 19.13 5.52
CA SER A 64 32.46 18.31 6.53
C SER A 64 31.51 17.35 7.23
N ASP A 65 32.01 16.18 7.62
CA ASP A 65 31.25 15.19 8.41
C ASP A 65 30.86 15.71 9.80
N ARG A 66 31.49 16.79 10.28
CA ARG A 66 31.05 17.50 11.48
C ARG A 66 30.07 18.62 11.12
N THR A 67 28.78 18.34 11.28
CA THR A 67 27.70 19.29 11.01
C THR A 67 27.10 19.81 12.31
N PHE A 68 26.94 21.13 12.42
CA PHE A 68 26.44 21.78 13.63
C PHE A 68 24.99 22.25 13.51
N PHE A 69 24.57 22.63 12.31
CA PHE A 69 23.29 23.32 12.11
C PHE A 69 22.72 23.06 10.73
N SER A 70 21.39 23.07 10.65
CA SER A 70 20.63 22.94 9.40
C SER A 70 19.48 23.94 9.39
N GLN A 71 19.21 24.57 8.24
CA GLN A 71 18.09 25.50 8.10
C GLN A 71 17.56 25.55 6.67
N LYS A 72 16.24 25.50 6.53
CA LYS A 72 15.56 25.81 5.27
C LYS A 72 15.43 27.32 5.09
N ASP A 73 15.75 27.84 3.91
CA ASP A 73 15.52 29.23 3.55
C ASP A 73 14.16 29.47 2.85
N SER A 74 13.81 30.72 2.61
CA SER A 74 12.58 31.13 1.91
C SER A 74 12.53 30.73 0.43
N ARG A 75 13.67 30.29 -0.13
CA ARG A 75 13.80 29.76 -1.50
C ARG A 75 13.80 28.23 -1.53
N ASP A 76 13.38 27.59 -0.43
CA ASP A 76 13.27 26.15 -0.26
C ASP A 76 14.59 25.38 -0.36
N ARG A 77 15.73 26.05 -0.21
CA ARG A 77 17.05 25.39 -0.09
C ARG A 77 17.32 25.05 1.35
N ILE A 78 17.92 23.89 1.59
CA ILE A 78 18.36 23.51 2.94
C ILE A 78 19.87 23.72 3.08
N TRP A 79 20.24 24.59 4.01
CA TRP A 79 21.60 24.99 4.32
C TRP A 79 22.16 24.18 5.48
N PHE A 80 23.46 23.84 5.42
CA PHE A 80 24.18 23.08 6.42
C PHE A 80 25.45 23.83 6.86
N GLY A 81 25.52 24.15 8.15
CA GLY A 81 26.70 24.73 8.78
C GLY A 81 27.62 23.63 9.29
N THR A 82 28.86 23.60 8.79
CA THR A 82 29.83 22.52 9.09
C THR A 82 31.11 23.07 9.72
N LEU A 83 32.02 22.17 10.10
CA LEU A 83 33.35 22.54 10.59
C LEU A 83 34.21 23.27 9.55
N ASN A 84 34.06 22.93 8.26
CA ASN A 84 34.93 23.42 7.19
C ASN A 84 34.13 24.22 6.14
N GLY A 85 33.20 25.07 6.58
CA GLY A 85 32.41 25.93 5.71
C GLY A 85 30.91 25.65 5.77
N VAL A 86 30.20 26.12 4.76
CA VAL A 86 28.75 26.01 4.62
C VAL A 86 28.42 25.50 3.22
N CYS A 87 27.41 24.65 3.13
CA CYS A 87 26.85 24.18 1.87
C CYS A 87 25.34 24.19 1.94
N TRP A 88 24.68 24.07 0.79
CA TRP A 88 23.25 23.87 0.71
C TRP A 88 22.90 22.79 -0.30
N TYR A 89 21.74 22.16 -0.13
CA TYR A 89 21.26 21.07 -0.95
C TYR A 89 20.03 21.52 -1.76
N ASP A 90 20.03 21.23 -3.05
CA ASP A 90 19.00 21.64 -4.02
C ASP A 90 17.98 20.54 -4.36
N GLY A 91 18.07 19.38 -3.69
CA GLY A 91 17.28 18.19 -4.02
C GLY A 91 18.04 17.13 -4.83
N ALA A 92 19.17 17.50 -5.44
CA ALA A 92 20.02 16.59 -6.20
C ALA A 92 21.48 16.62 -5.74
N ASN A 93 22.06 17.81 -5.57
CA ASN A 93 23.48 18.02 -5.30
C ASN A 93 23.73 18.99 -4.14
N PHE A 94 24.90 18.86 -3.51
CA PHE A 94 25.41 19.85 -2.57
C PHE A 94 26.17 20.95 -3.30
N HIS A 95 25.90 22.19 -2.91
CA HIS A 95 26.54 23.40 -3.43
C HIS A 95 27.32 24.09 -2.32
N HIS A 96 28.57 24.44 -2.60
CA HIS A 96 29.48 25.06 -1.63
C HIS A 96 29.55 26.58 -1.83
N LEU A 97 29.68 27.33 -0.74
CA LEU A 97 30.09 28.73 -0.80
C LEU A 97 31.63 28.81 -0.82
N GLU A 98 32.20 29.14 -1.99
CA GLU A 98 33.66 29.23 -2.20
C GLU A 98 34.21 30.67 -2.10
N ASP A 99 33.42 31.63 -1.58
CA ASP A 99 33.80 33.04 -1.51
C ASP A 99 34.93 33.34 -0.49
N ASP A 100 35.71 34.39 -0.79
CA ASP A 100 36.94 34.88 -0.11
C ASP A 100 36.81 35.22 1.41
N GLY A 101 35.68 34.94 2.05
CA GLY A 101 35.41 35.26 3.46
C GLY A 101 34.84 34.13 4.32
N ILE A 102 34.31 33.04 3.74
CA ILE A 102 33.65 31.96 4.50
C ILE A 102 34.23 30.57 4.23
N ALA A 103 34.89 30.37 3.09
CA ALA A 103 35.45 29.08 2.69
C ALA A 103 36.38 28.52 3.78
N GLY A 104 36.14 27.26 4.18
CA GLY A 104 36.92 26.55 5.20
C GLY A 104 36.75 27.05 6.65
N ARG A 105 35.94 28.09 6.91
CA ARG A 105 35.68 28.57 8.28
C ARG A 105 34.52 27.81 8.92
N ALA A 106 34.59 27.56 10.22
CA ALA A 106 33.55 26.81 10.92
C ALA A 106 32.25 27.63 11.04
N VAL A 107 31.14 27.06 10.57
CA VAL A 107 29.80 27.67 10.63
C VAL A 107 28.95 26.87 11.61
N GLN A 108 28.74 27.43 12.81
CA GLN A 108 28.02 26.75 13.89
C GLN A 108 26.52 27.07 13.88
N PHE A 109 26.13 28.07 13.12
CA PHE A 109 24.78 28.59 13.11
C PHE A 109 24.50 29.30 11.77
N ILE A 110 23.27 29.16 11.31
CA ILE A 110 22.73 29.79 10.10
C ILE A 110 21.42 30.46 10.49
N TYR A 111 21.07 31.59 9.87
CA TYR A 111 19.77 32.26 10.04
C TYR A 111 19.41 33.11 8.84
N GLU A 112 18.18 32.96 8.38
CA GLU A 112 17.60 33.88 7.42
C GLU A 112 16.93 35.05 8.15
N ASP A 113 17.31 36.27 7.81
CA ASP A 113 16.65 37.47 8.32
C ASP A 113 15.41 37.84 7.50
N ASN A 114 14.64 38.84 7.95
CA ASN A 114 13.45 39.33 7.25
C ASN A 114 13.72 39.90 5.85
N GLU A 115 14.97 40.15 5.47
CA GLU A 115 15.37 40.61 4.13
C GLU A 115 15.77 39.43 3.22
N GLY A 116 15.76 38.19 3.72
CA GLY A 116 16.16 36.99 2.98
C GLY A 116 17.68 36.80 2.90
N ARG A 117 18.46 37.49 3.74
CA ARG A 117 19.92 37.31 3.82
C ARG A 117 20.24 36.15 4.74
N ILE A 118 21.20 35.32 4.34
CA ILE A 118 21.62 34.14 5.10
C ILE A 118 22.82 34.50 5.97
N TRP A 119 22.58 34.68 7.27
CA TRP A 119 23.58 34.97 8.28
C TRP A 119 24.30 33.70 8.71
N CYS A 120 25.64 33.75 8.71
CA CYS A 120 26.51 32.65 9.14
C CYS A 120 27.33 33.08 10.36
N GLY A 121 27.24 32.30 11.44
CA GLY A 121 27.92 32.57 12.70
C GLY A 121 28.71 31.37 13.21
N GLY A 122 29.90 31.59 13.76
CA GLY A 122 30.75 30.49 14.21
C GLY A 122 32.01 30.92 14.94
N THR A 123 33.02 30.04 14.95
CA THR A 123 34.33 30.36 15.52
C THR A 123 35.19 31.01 14.45
N GLY A 124 35.39 32.32 14.54
CA GLY A 124 36.06 33.07 13.48
C GLY A 124 35.22 33.26 12.22
N THR A 125 33.89 33.17 12.33
CA THR A 125 32.93 33.42 11.24
C THR A 125 31.82 34.32 11.75
N LEU A 126 31.62 35.47 11.10
CA LEU A 126 30.48 36.35 11.30
C LEU A 126 30.25 37.16 10.02
N GLY A 127 29.13 36.94 9.36
CA GLY A 127 28.77 37.64 8.13
C GLY A 127 27.45 37.14 7.56
N TYR A 128 27.06 37.65 6.40
CA TYR A 128 25.85 37.22 5.72
C TYR A 128 26.06 37.07 4.22
N TYR A 129 25.24 36.22 3.61
CA TYR A 129 25.15 36.03 2.17
C TYR A 129 23.86 36.68 1.65
N ASP A 130 24.00 37.58 0.68
CA ASP A 130 22.88 38.34 0.09
C ASP A 130 22.26 37.68 -1.15
N GLY A 131 22.78 36.52 -1.56
CA GLY A 131 22.39 35.84 -2.80
C GLY A 131 23.39 36.03 -3.96
N ALA A 132 24.36 36.93 -3.82
CA ALA A 132 25.43 37.15 -4.79
C ALA A 132 26.81 36.93 -4.18
N ALA A 133 27.08 37.46 -2.99
CA ALA A 133 28.38 37.36 -2.32
C ALA A 133 28.25 37.25 -0.80
N PHE A 134 29.26 36.65 -0.18
CA PHE A 134 29.40 36.66 1.28
C PHE A 134 30.07 37.95 1.78
N HIS A 135 29.41 38.65 2.71
CA HIS A 135 29.91 39.87 3.35
C HIS A 135 30.50 39.53 4.74
N ASP A 136 31.83 39.54 4.86
CA ASP A 136 32.54 39.28 6.11
C ASP A 136 32.48 40.51 7.04
N LEU A 137 31.83 40.37 8.20
CA LEU A 137 31.65 41.44 9.18
C LEU A 137 32.67 41.39 10.33
N ILE A 138 33.62 40.45 10.31
CA ILE A 138 34.68 40.39 11.33
C ILE A 138 35.52 41.67 11.39
N PRO A 139 35.93 42.30 10.26
CA PRO A 139 36.69 43.55 10.32
C PRO A 139 35.91 44.66 11.02
N LEU A 140 34.62 44.80 10.71
CA LEU A 140 33.72 45.77 11.35
C LEU A 140 33.56 45.46 12.84
N TYR A 141 33.38 44.19 13.20
CA TYR A 141 33.31 43.75 14.59
C TYR A 141 34.58 44.15 15.37
N LEU A 142 35.77 43.91 14.82
CA LEU A 142 37.04 44.19 15.51
C LEU A 142 37.32 45.69 15.70
N GLN A 143 36.88 46.54 14.76
CA GLN A 143 37.07 48.00 14.84
C GLN A 143 36.44 48.64 16.09
N TYR A 144 35.37 48.05 16.62
CA TYR A 144 34.68 48.58 17.80
C TYR A 144 35.34 48.18 19.15
N TYR A 145 36.31 47.26 19.15
CA TYR A 145 36.84 46.66 20.40
C TYR A 145 38.38 46.73 20.52
N GLU A 146 39.01 47.82 20.05
CA GLU A 146 40.47 47.98 19.88
C GLU A 146 41.37 47.98 21.15
N GLU A 147 40.89 47.81 22.40
CA GLU A 147 41.76 47.79 23.60
C GLU A 147 41.65 46.48 24.46
N PRO A 148 42.75 45.74 24.77
CA PRO A 148 42.71 44.28 25.04
C PRO A 148 42.96 43.86 26.53
N PRO A 149 42.89 42.55 26.90
CA PRO A 149 43.96 41.61 26.55
C PRO A 149 43.42 40.34 25.85
N SER A 150 43.08 40.47 24.57
CA SER A 150 43.51 39.59 23.45
C SER A 150 42.52 39.82 22.30
N PRO A 151 42.94 40.38 21.14
CA PRO A 151 42.06 40.55 19.99
C PRO A 151 41.77 39.16 19.42
N GLN A 152 40.60 38.61 19.74
CA GLN A 152 40.18 37.33 19.23
C GLN A 152 38.86 37.53 18.50
N ALA A 153 38.80 37.03 17.27
CA ALA A 153 37.57 36.93 16.50
C ALA A 153 36.46 36.30 17.37
N PRO A 154 35.19 36.68 17.15
CA PRO A 154 34.09 36.18 17.97
C PRO A 154 34.16 34.65 18.04
N LYS A 155 34.18 34.14 19.28
CA LYS A 155 34.29 32.72 19.56
C LYS A 155 32.90 32.17 19.84
N ARG A 156 32.52 31.15 19.07
CA ARG A 156 31.34 30.31 19.28
C ARG A 156 30.02 31.08 19.40
N CYS A 157 29.44 31.46 18.26
CA CYS A 157 28.04 31.88 18.21
C CYS A 157 27.13 30.72 18.63
N ARG A 158 26.27 30.94 19.63
CA ARG A 158 25.35 29.93 20.18
C ARG A 158 23.88 30.18 19.85
N GLY A 159 23.57 31.32 19.26
CA GLY A 159 22.27 31.64 18.72
C GLY A 159 22.27 33.03 18.12
N ILE A 160 21.38 33.23 17.15
CA ILE A 160 20.95 34.55 16.71
C ILE A 160 19.44 34.65 16.98
N ALA A 161 18.94 35.87 17.10
CA ALA A 161 17.53 36.14 16.90
C ALA A 161 17.32 37.54 16.32
N GLN A 162 16.26 37.73 15.54
CA GLN A 162 15.84 39.05 15.11
C GLN A 162 14.66 39.54 15.96
N ASP A 163 14.72 40.77 16.45
CA ASP A 163 13.59 41.42 17.13
C ASP A 163 12.62 42.07 16.12
N PRO A 164 11.40 42.46 16.53
CA PRO A 164 10.43 43.09 15.62
C PRO A 164 10.87 44.44 15.04
N GLN A 165 11.88 45.10 15.64
CA GLN A 165 12.44 46.33 15.09
C GLN A 165 13.51 46.07 14.02
N GLY A 166 13.85 44.79 13.79
CA GLY A 166 14.82 44.36 12.79
C GLY A 166 16.25 44.22 13.34
N HIS A 167 16.50 44.48 14.63
CA HIS A 167 17.84 44.31 15.18
C HIS A 167 18.18 42.83 15.37
N LEU A 168 19.43 42.48 15.08
CA LEU A 168 19.94 41.12 15.22
C LEU A 168 20.70 40.97 16.54
N TRP A 169 20.30 39.98 17.33
CA TRP A 169 20.89 39.65 18.62
C TRP A 169 21.74 38.41 18.50
N PHE A 170 23.02 38.51 18.83
CA PHE A 170 24.00 37.44 18.78
C PHE A 170 24.43 37.00 20.17
N GLY A 171 24.39 35.68 20.40
CA GLY A 171 24.90 35.05 21.61
C GLY A 171 26.32 34.53 21.44
N PHE A 172 27.31 35.41 21.55
CA PHE A 172 28.72 35.03 21.67
C PHE A 172 29.09 34.87 23.15
N ASP A 173 30.37 35.03 23.51
CA ASP A 173 30.81 35.19 24.91
C ASP A 173 30.19 36.42 25.59
N TYR A 174 29.61 37.32 24.80
CA TYR A 174 28.77 38.45 25.18
C TYR A 174 27.46 38.44 24.39
N LEU A 175 26.43 39.09 24.93
CA LEU A 175 25.22 39.42 24.18
C LEU A 175 25.49 40.68 23.36
N ILE A 176 25.32 40.57 22.04
CA ILE A 176 25.64 41.64 21.10
C ILE A 176 24.41 41.91 20.24
N ARG A 177 24.06 43.17 20.05
CA ARG A 177 22.98 43.60 19.15
C ARG A 177 23.57 44.35 17.96
N PHE A 178 23.12 44.02 16.77
CA PHE A 178 23.47 44.69 15.52
C PHE A 178 22.25 45.39 14.95
N ASP A 179 22.39 46.69 14.68
CA ASP A 179 21.31 47.54 14.17
C ASP A 179 21.35 47.75 12.64
N GLY A 180 22.19 47.01 11.94
CA GLY A 180 22.45 47.16 10.50
C GLY A 180 23.74 47.92 10.19
N TYR A 181 24.26 48.69 11.14
CA TYR A 181 25.45 49.51 10.94
C TYR A 181 26.51 49.29 12.03
N THR A 182 26.08 49.07 13.27
CA THR A 182 26.96 49.07 14.44
C THR A 182 26.66 47.90 15.38
N PHE A 183 27.71 47.38 16.03
CA PHE A 183 27.61 46.35 17.05
C PHE A 183 27.59 46.98 18.43
N HIS A 184 26.51 46.73 19.18
CA HIS A 184 26.35 47.13 20.58
C HIS A 184 26.54 45.92 21.48
N ARG A 185 27.53 45.96 22.37
CA ARG A 185 27.76 44.92 23.38
C ARG A 185 27.16 45.34 24.71
N TYR A 186 26.30 44.49 25.26
CA TYR A 186 25.68 44.75 26.55
C TYR A 186 26.60 44.36 27.71
N GLU A 187 26.78 45.27 28.67
CA GLU A 187 27.60 45.08 29.86
C GLU A 187 26.81 45.21 31.16
N LYS A 188 27.47 44.91 32.29
CA LYS A 188 26.84 44.89 33.63
C LYS A 188 26.21 46.22 34.02
N GLU A 189 26.80 47.31 33.57
CA GLU A 189 26.43 48.69 33.92
C GLU A 189 25.08 49.10 33.31
N GLU A 190 24.60 48.38 32.30
CA GLU A 190 23.30 48.59 31.64
C GLU A 190 22.18 47.71 32.22
N GLY A 191 22.39 47.12 33.40
CA GLY A 191 21.39 46.29 34.10
C GLY A 191 21.44 44.79 33.79
N PHE A 192 22.54 44.31 33.18
CA PHE A 192 22.72 42.92 32.75
C PHE A 192 23.61 42.09 33.71
N PRO A 193 23.43 40.78 33.90
CA PRO A 193 24.34 39.97 34.72
C PRO A 193 25.66 39.71 34.00
N GLN A 194 26.78 40.09 34.61
CA GLN A 194 28.11 39.78 34.07
C GLN A 194 28.48 38.32 34.33
N ARG A 195 28.93 37.60 33.29
CA ARG A 195 29.97 36.53 33.34
C ARG A 195 30.37 36.09 31.92
N GLN A 196 31.64 35.70 31.76
CA GLN A 196 32.26 35.30 30.48
C GLN A 196 31.82 33.89 30.05
N MET A 197 30.59 33.70 29.57
CA MET A 197 30.15 32.42 29.00
C MET A 197 29.17 32.63 27.84
N SER A 198 29.25 31.76 26.82
CA SER A 198 28.43 31.87 25.60
C SER A 198 26.92 31.83 25.86
N TYR A 199 26.15 32.76 25.26
CA TYR A 199 24.70 32.90 25.44
C TYR A 199 23.89 32.14 24.37
N ALA A 200 22.86 31.40 24.78
CA ALA A 200 21.83 30.98 23.83
C ALA A 200 20.81 32.12 23.67
N VAL A 201 20.36 32.40 22.45
CA VAL A 201 19.41 33.48 22.11
C VAL A 201 18.29 32.91 21.25
N GLY A 202 17.06 33.39 21.44
CA GLY A 202 15.89 33.09 20.61
C GLY A 202 14.83 34.17 20.74
N CYS A 203 13.90 34.28 19.80
CA CYS A 203 12.79 35.24 19.85
C CYS A 203 11.46 34.48 19.86
N ASP A 204 10.49 34.95 20.64
CA ASP A 204 9.13 34.41 20.60
C ASP A 204 8.24 35.17 19.59
N HIS A 205 7.05 34.62 19.32
CA HIS A 205 6.11 35.21 18.39
C HIS A 205 5.54 36.57 18.85
N THR A 206 5.73 36.94 20.12
CA THR A 206 5.34 38.26 20.65
C THR A 206 6.43 39.31 20.48
N GLY A 207 7.62 38.90 20.01
CA GLY A 207 8.76 39.78 19.81
C GLY A 207 9.68 39.90 21.03
N LYS A 208 9.48 39.09 22.08
CA LYS A 208 10.40 39.08 23.22
C LYS A 208 11.64 38.26 22.86
N VAL A 209 12.81 38.84 23.12
CA VAL A 209 14.08 38.16 22.89
C VAL A 209 14.50 37.47 24.18
N TRP A 210 14.63 36.16 24.14
CA TRP A 210 15.03 35.31 25.24
C TRP A 210 16.52 35.01 25.15
N PHE A 211 17.22 35.05 26.28
CA PHE A 211 18.63 34.65 26.34
C PHE A 211 18.94 34.04 27.69
N GLY A 212 19.92 33.13 27.71
CA GLY A 212 20.34 32.50 28.95
C GLY A 212 21.80 32.10 28.95
N GLN A 213 22.38 32.19 30.14
CA GLN A 213 23.80 31.94 30.37
C GLN A 213 24.09 30.48 30.71
N ARG A 214 25.30 30.02 30.37
CA ARG A 214 25.82 28.72 30.77
C ARG A 214 26.48 28.86 32.15
N GLY A 215 25.94 28.29 33.23
CA GLY A 215 26.70 28.28 34.50
C GLY A 215 25.98 27.92 35.80
N HIS A 216 24.82 28.52 36.13
CA HIS A 216 24.20 28.36 37.45
C HIS A 216 22.65 28.38 37.41
N GLN A 217 22.00 28.16 38.57
CA GLN A 217 20.53 28.18 38.72
C GLN A 217 19.98 29.62 38.52
N ASN A 218 18.89 29.77 37.75
CA ASN A 218 18.11 31.00 37.49
C ASN A 218 18.73 32.06 36.54
N ASP A 219 19.42 31.63 35.48
CA ASP A 219 20.08 32.52 34.50
C ASP A 219 19.28 32.76 33.19
N LEU A 220 17.95 32.59 33.18
CA LEU A 220 17.12 32.90 32.01
C LEU A 220 16.58 34.32 32.10
N TRP A 221 16.64 35.05 30.99
CA TRP A 221 16.23 36.44 30.88
C TRP A 221 15.43 36.64 29.60
N CYS A 222 14.56 37.65 29.61
CA CYS A 222 13.90 38.14 28.42
C CYS A 222 14.08 39.65 28.28
N TYR A 223 14.18 40.11 27.04
CA TYR A 223 14.18 41.50 26.65
C TYR A 223 12.83 41.79 26.00
N ALA A 224 12.07 42.68 26.64
CA ALA A 224 10.74 43.09 26.22
C ALA A 224 10.55 44.57 26.57
N ASP A 225 9.85 45.31 25.72
CA ASP A 225 9.51 46.72 25.94
C ASP A 225 10.71 47.63 26.27
N GLY A 226 11.90 47.29 25.75
CA GLY A 226 13.12 48.07 25.95
C GLY A 226 13.94 47.71 27.18
N TYR A 227 13.50 46.76 28.02
CA TYR A 227 14.15 46.42 29.29
C TYR A 227 14.44 44.93 29.44
N PHE A 228 15.48 44.61 30.21
CA PHE A 228 15.87 43.26 30.61
C PHE A 228 15.08 42.81 31.84
N GLN A 229 14.45 41.63 31.76
CA GLN A 229 13.66 41.05 32.84
C GLN A 229 14.19 39.64 33.19
N PRO A 230 14.54 39.36 34.47
CA PRO A 230 14.94 38.02 34.89
C PRO A 230 13.73 37.09 34.98
N VAL A 231 13.89 35.85 34.52
CA VAL A 231 12.86 34.81 34.56
C VAL A 231 13.25 33.79 35.62
N GLN A 232 12.43 33.68 36.67
CA GLN A 232 12.67 32.75 37.77
C GLN A 232 12.32 31.32 37.33
N VAL A 233 13.31 30.60 36.78
CA VAL A 233 13.18 29.20 36.39
C VAL A 233 14.46 28.43 36.66
N GLU A 234 14.32 27.25 37.27
CA GLU A 234 15.47 26.39 37.52
C GLU A 234 15.87 25.63 36.24
N LEU A 235 16.88 26.13 35.52
CA LEU A 235 17.38 25.52 34.28
C LEU A 235 18.01 24.13 34.46
N GLY A 236 18.41 23.73 35.68
CA GLY A 236 18.89 22.38 36.02
C GLY A 236 20.20 21.94 35.34
N GLY A 237 20.67 22.67 34.34
CA GLY A 237 21.86 22.40 33.55
C GLY A 237 22.21 23.55 32.61
N ALA A 238 23.29 23.39 31.85
CA ALA A 238 23.75 24.38 30.88
C ALA A 238 22.74 24.52 29.73
N LEU A 239 22.24 25.74 29.51
CA LEU A 239 21.41 26.06 28.36
C LEU A 239 22.20 25.87 27.06
N ARG A 240 21.54 25.28 26.05
CA ARG A 240 22.13 24.93 24.76
C ARG A 240 21.53 25.72 23.63
N ARG A 241 20.20 25.82 23.60
CA ARG A 241 19.42 26.46 22.53
C ARG A 241 18.09 26.95 23.08
N ILE A 242 17.63 28.07 22.55
CA ILE A 242 16.28 28.60 22.76
C ILE A 242 15.63 28.67 21.38
N GLN A 243 14.39 28.22 21.28
CA GLN A 243 13.66 28.16 20.01
C GLN A 243 12.16 28.13 20.26
N SER A 244 11.38 28.64 19.31
CA SER A 244 9.93 28.44 19.28
C SER A 244 9.58 27.19 18.46
N ASP A 245 8.44 26.57 18.77
CA ASP A 245 7.80 25.60 17.88
C ASP A 245 6.82 26.30 16.91
N ARG A 246 6.12 25.53 16.07
CA ARG A 246 5.18 26.07 15.07
C ARG A 246 3.96 26.74 15.70
N GLU A 247 3.64 26.38 16.94
CA GLU A 247 2.57 26.98 17.74
C GLU A 247 3.04 28.23 18.52
N GLY A 248 4.32 28.60 18.40
CA GLY A 248 4.91 29.73 19.10
C GLY A 248 5.32 29.44 20.54
N ARG A 249 5.25 28.18 20.99
CA ARG A 249 5.68 27.79 22.34
C ARG A 249 7.20 27.84 22.43
N MET A 250 7.71 28.42 23.52
CA MET A 250 9.15 28.50 23.74
C MET A 250 9.72 27.24 24.37
N TRP A 251 10.79 26.73 23.78
CA TRP A 251 11.56 25.56 24.20
C TRP A 251 13.00 25.96 24.55
N PHE A 252 13.49 25.42 25.66
CA PHE A 252 14.80 25.72 26.23
C PHE A 252 15.56 24.41 26.43
N SER A 253 16.42 24.08 25.46
CA SER A 253 17.23 22.85 25.46
C SER A 253 18.39 22.97 26.44
N THR A 254 18.59 21.99 27.32
CA THR A 254 19.64 22.03 28.35
C THR A 254 20.50 20.76 28.37
N SER A 255 21.58 20.78 29.14
CA SER A 255 22.39 19.58 29.41
C SER A 255 21.71 18.55 30.33
N LYS A 256 20.54 18.85 30.92
CA LYS A 256 19.79 17.97 31.83
C LYS A 256 18.28 17.97 31.54
N GLY A 257 17.93 17.78 30.28
CA GLY A 257 16.58 17.73 29.75
C GLY A 257 16.24 18.98 28.95
N VAL A 258 14.95 19.22 28.77
CA VAL A 258 14.44 20.36 28.02
C VAL A 258 13.23 20.94 28.74
N LEU A 259 13.22 22.26 28.85
CA LEU A 259 12.10 23.00 29.41
C LEU A 259 11.24 23.54 28.27
N TYR A 260 9.95 23.68 28.50
CA TYR A 260 9.05 24.42 27.62
C TYR A 260 8.08 25.26 28.44
N GLN A 261 7.63 26.36 27.84
CA GLN A 261 6.64 27.23 28.45
C GLN A 261 5.22 26.68 28.23
N ASN A 262 4.39 26.67 29.26
CA ASN A 262 2.98 26.29 29.18
C ASN A 262 2.10 27.21 30.03
N SER A 263 0.79 26.96 30.07
CA SER A 263 -0.18 27.76 30.85
C SER A 263 0.15 27.81 32.35
N ALA A 264 0.81 26.78 32.88
CA ALA A 264 1.25 26.69 34.28
C ALA A 264 2.65 27.29 34.54
N GLY A 265 3.26 27.95 33.55
CA GLY A 265 4.62 28.49 33.64
C GLY A 265 5.61 27.67 32.82
N PHE A 266 6.37 26.78 33.47
CA PHE A 266 7.40 25.96 32.83
C PHE A 266 7.28 24.48 33.20
N SER A 267 7.41 23.61 32.20
CA SER A 267 7.47 22.15 32.37
C SER A 267 8.76 21.58 31.77
N ARG A 268 9.23 20.44 32.29
CA ARG A 268 10.50 19.82 31.85
C ARG A 268 10.32 18.37 31.42
N PHE A 269 10.86 18.00 30.27
CA PHE A 269 11.14 16.60 29.91
C PHE A 269 12.53 16.17 30.37
N THR A 270 12.62 14.95 30.91
CA THR A 270 13.83 14.31 31.45
C THR A 270 13.97 12.87 30.95
N LEU A 271 15.08 12.20 31.29
CA LEU A 271 15.26 10.76 31.06
C LEU A 271 14.09 9.93 31.63
N ALA A 272 13.55 10.31 32.78
CA ALA A 272 12.45 9.60 33.44
C ALA A 272 11.12 9.72 32.67
N ASP A 273 11.02 10.64 31.71
CA ASP A 273 9.85 10.79 30.86
C ASP A 273 9.96 10.00 29.56
N GLY A 274 11.16 9.59 29.13
CA GLY A 274 11.39 8.87 27.87
C GLY A 274 12.46 9.47 26.96
N LEU A 275 13.08 10.60 27.33
CA LEU A 275 14.20 11.14 26.56
C LEU A 275 15.35 10.11 26.48
N PRO A 276 15.99 9.92 25.30
CA PRO A 276 17.06 8.94 25.15
C PRO A 276 18.35 9.35 25.88
N HIS A 277 18.58 10.65 26.07
CA HIS A 277 19.77 11.17 26.73
C HIS A 277 19.47 12.52 27.42
N PRO A 278 20.10 12.85 28.57
CA PRO A 278 19.78 14.07 29.31
C PRO A 278 20.27 15.34 28.62
N SER A 279 21.32 15.28 27.81
CA SER A 279 21.76 16.46 27.03
C SER A 279 20.94 16.59 25.76
N VAL A 280 19.99 17.52 25.74
CA VAL A 280 19.20 17.91 24.57
C VAL A 280 19.86 19.09 23.86
N LYS A 281 19.95 19.04 22.53
CA LYS A 281 20.64 20.03 21.69
C LYS A 281 19.68 20.94 20.94
N ALA A 282 18.62 20.36 20.41
CA ALA A 282 17.57 21.04 19.69
C ALA A 282 16.26 20.27 19.90
N VAL A 283 15.16 21.00 19.79
CA VAL A 283 13.83 20.42 19.60
C VAL A 283 13.40 20.73 18.17
N PHE A 284 12.43 20.03 17.63
CA PHE A 284 11.80 20.41 16.37
C PHE A 284 10.36 19.91 16.38
N GLN A 285 9.41 20.75 15.99
CA GLN A 285 8.03 20.33 15.80
C GLN A 285 7.81 20.09 14.31
N ASP A 286 7.50 18.85 13.96
CA ASP A 286 7.21 18.49 12.58
C ASP A 286 5.83 19.00 12.13
N ARG A 287 5.53 18.81 10.86
CA ARG A 287 4.24 19.14 10.25
C ARG A 287 3.04 18.35 10.80
N GLU A 288 3.27 17.20 11.42
CA GLU A 288 2.21 16.40 12.02
C GLU A 288 2.00 16.75 13.50
N HIS A 289 2.72 17.75 14.05
CA HIS A 289 2.74 18.14 15.46
C HIS A 289 3.35 17.08 16.39
N GLN A 290 4.29 16.25 15.92
CA GLN A 290 5.17 15.49 16.83
C GLN A 290 6.40 16.34 17.20
N TYR A 291 6.93 16.10 18.40
CA TYR A 291 8.12 16.79 18.89
C TYR A 291 9.34 15.89 18.81
N TRP A 292 10.33 16.33 18.05
CA TRP A 292 11.60 15.65 17.84
C TRP A 292 12.69 16.28 18.71
N PHE A 293 13.43 15.46 19.44
CA PHE A 293 14.46 15.87 20.38
C PHE A 293 15.81 15.36 19.89
N ALA A 294 16.66 16.29 19.45
CA ALA A 294 18.06 16.00 19.15
C ALA A 294 18.84 15.84 20.44
N THR A 295 19.45 14.68 20.65
CA THR A 295 20.24 14.41 21.85
C THR A 295 21.61 13.82 21.49
N TRP A 296 22.45 13.67 22.51
CA TRP A 296 23.73 12.94 22.38
C TRP A 296 23.62 11.42 22.58
N GLY A 297 22.41 10.87 22.61
CA GLY A 297 22.13 9.43 22.59
C GLY A 297 21.12 9.04 21.52
N GLY A 298 21.10 9.76 20.39
CA GLY A 298 20.14 9.59 19.30
C GLY A 298 19.01 10.60 19.35
N ILE A 299 17.88 10.24 18.74
CA ILE A 299 16.70 11.08 18.58
C ILE A 299 15.59 10.53 19.47
N GLY A 300 14.92 11.40 20.22
CA GLY A 300 13.66 11.08 20.90
C GLY A 300 12.51 11.73 20.16
N VAL A 301 11.40 11.03 19.99
CA VAL A 301 10.16 11.55 19.39
C VAL A 301 9.05 11.41 20.40
N TYR A 302 8.37 12.51 20.68
CA TYR A 302 7.21 12.56 21.55
C TYR A 302 5.95 12.78 20.71
N ASP A 303 5.02 11.84 20.82
CA ASP A 303 3.71 11.88 20.18
C ASP A 303 2.63 11.96 21.27
N ASP A 304 1.93 13.10 21.31
CA ASP A 304 0.86 13.37 22.26
C ASP A 304 -0.52 12.91 21.77
N SER A 305 -0.63 12.40 20.53
CA SER A 305 -1.88 11.86 19.99
C SER A 305 -2.33 10.61 20.72
N ILE A 306 -1.38 9.81 21.22
CA ILE A 306 -1.64 8.61 22.02
C ILE A 306 -1.12 8.86 23.43
N CYS A 307 -2.03 8.88 24.41
CA CYS A 307 -1.67 8.98 25.82
C CYS A 307 -2.13 7.74 26.57
N VAL A 308 -1.24 7.10 27.32
CA VAL A 308 -1.56 5.89 28.11
C VAL A 308 -1.74 6.24 29.58
N PHE A 309 -2.85 5.81 30.14
CA PHE A 309 -3.20 5.95 31.55
C PHE A 309 -3.31 4.56 32.17
N ASP A 310 -2.28 4.16 32.89
CA ASP A 310 -2.31 2.96 33.72
C ASP A 310 -2.64 3.35 35.16
N LEU A 311 -3.93 3.24 35.52
CA LEU A 311 -4.38 3.54 36.87
C LEU A 311 -3.81 2.56 37.90
N SER A 312 -3.35 1.37 37.51
CA SER A 312 -2.78 0.40 38.45
C SER A 312 -1.47 0.86 39.08
N LEU A 313 -0.77 1.81 38.44
CA LEU A 313 0.45 2.41 38.99
C LEU A 313 0.14 3.34 40.17
N GLU A 314 -1.01 4.01 40.15
CA GLU A 314 -1.46 4.91 41.23
C GLU A 314 -2.34 4.17 42.24
N PHE A 315 -3.10 3.18 41.77
CA PHE A 315 -4.08 2.38 42.49
C PHE A 315 -3.78 0.88 42.29
N PRO A 316 -2.82 0.28 43.03
CA PRO A 316 -2.34 -1.09 42.80
C PRO A 316 -3.40 -2.19 42.95
N SER A 317 -4.55 -1.85 43.53
CA SER A 317 -5.72 -2.72 43.71
C SER A 317 -6.56 -2.87 42.44
N VAL A 318 -6.39 -1.97 41.45
CA VAL A 318 -7.03 -2.05 40.14
C VAL A 318 -6.42 -3.21 39.36
N LYS A 319 -7.07 -4.38 39.43
CA LYS A 319 -6.68 -5.62 38.76
C LYS A 319 -7.85 -6.18 37.95
N GLY A 320 -8.21 -5.46 36.91
CA GLY A 320 -9.33 -5.81 36.03
C GLY A 320 -9.19 -5.15 34.66
N GLN A 321 -10.01 -5.60 33.72
CA GLN A 321 -10.15 -4.92 32.44
C GLN A 321 -11.07 -3.71 32.59
N VAL A 322 -10.91 -2.74 31.70
CA VAL A 322 -11.92 -1.68 31.55
C VAL A 322 -13.19 -2.32 31.00
N SER A 323 -14.25 -2.30 31.79
CA SER A 323 -15.52 -2.96 31.46
C SER A 323 -16.51 -2.03 30.79
N GLU A 324 -16.47 -0.73 31.13
CA GLU A 324 -17.42 0.26 30.61
C GLU A 324 -16.78 1.66 30.60
N LEU A 325 -17.15 2.46 29.60
CA LEU A 325 -16.75 3.87 29.46
C LEU A 325 -17.95 4.69 29.02
N VAL A 326 -18.31 5.69 29.82
CA VAL A 326 -19.44 6.58 29.55
C VAL A 326 -19.06 8.01 29.87
N GLN A 327 -19.39 8.96 28.99
CA GLN A 327 -19.32 10.39 29.30
C GLN A 327 -20.72 10.89 29.69
N ASP A 328 -20.82 11.58 30.83
CA ASP A 328 -22.09 12.12 31.31
C ASP A 328 -22.47 13.48 30.70
N ARG A 329 -23.66 13.99 31.03
CA ARG A 329 -24.11 15.33 30.61
C ARG A 329 -23.22 16.49 31.07
N ARG A 330 -22.39 16.32 32.09
CA ARG A 330 -21.46 17.36 32.58
C ARG A 330 -20.12 17.33 31.82
N GLY A 331 -19.81 16.21 31.17
CA GLY A 331 -18.58 16.00 30.44
C GLY A 331 -17.58 15.12 31.20
N ASP A 332 -17.90 14.67 32.41
CA ASP A 332 -17.06 13.76 33.18
C ASP A 332 -17.07 12.38 32.53
N ILE A 333 -15.91 11.74 32.47
CA ILE A 333 -15.76 10.37 31.96
C ILE A 333 -15.78 9.40 33.13
N TRP A 334 -16.69 8.44 33.08
CA TRP A 334 -16.86 7.39 34.06
C TRP A 334 -16.25 6.09 33.54
N ILE A 335 -15.39 5.48 34.35
CA ILE A 335 -14.64 4.28 34.00
C ILE A 335 -14.99 3.15 34.96
N GLY A 336 -15.60 2.10 34.41
CA GLY A 336 -15.84 0.85 35.10
C GLY A 336 -14.71 -0.14 34.91
N TYR A 337 -14.38 -0.87 35.98
CA TYR A 337 -13.47 -2.02 35.95
C TYR A 337 -14.17 -3.30 36.39
N ALA A 338 -13.86 -4.39 35.71
CA ALA A 338 -14.29 -5.73 36.11
C ALA A 338 -13.19 -6.76 35.94
N SER A 339 -13.21 -7.78 36.80
CA SER A 339 -12.36 -8.95 36.70
C SER A 339 -12.90 -9.90 35.63
N PRO A 340 -12.06 -10.37 34.68
CA PRO A 340 -12.50 -11.33 33.66
C PRO A 340 -12.91 -12.69 34.27
N ASN A 341 -12.45 -13.01 35.49
CA ASN A 341 -12.81 -14.24 36.21
C ASN A 341 -13.87 -14.00 37.31
N ILE A 342 -14.52 -12.84 37.34
CA ILE A 342 -15.52 -12.48 38.36
C ILE A 342 -14.93 -12.59 39.79
N ASN A 343 -13.63 -12.33 39.94
CA ASN A 343 -13.05 -12.19 41.26
C ASN A 343 -13.55 -10.89 41.89
N ARG A 344 -13.71 -10.88 43.22
CA ARG A 344 -14.14 -9.67 43.91
C ARG A 344 -13.12 -8.55 43.75
N MET A 345 -13.63 -7.33 43.55
CA MET A 345 -12.85 -6.11 43.41
C MET A 345 -13.21 -5.10 44.51
N SER A 346 -12.24 -4.26 44.85
CA SER A 346 -12.37 -3.22 45.86
C SER A 346 -12.22 -1.81 45.30
N GLU A 347 -11.80 -1.67 44.04
CA GLU A 347 -11.66 -0.41 43.32
C GLU A 347 -12.11 -0.62 41.88
N SER A 348 -13.38 -0.34 41.61
CA SER A 348 -14.00 -0.69 40.32
C SER A 348 -14.61 0.48 39.56
N LEU A 349 -14.69 1.65 40.17
CA LEU A 349 -15.29 2.82 39.54
C LEU A 349 -14.45 4.08 39.73
N PHE A 350 -14.09 4.70 38.61
CA PHE A 350 -13.36 5.96 38.58
C PHE A 350 -14.14 7.02 37.79
N ARG A 351 -13.94 8.27 38.18
CA ARG A 351 -14.44 9.45 37.46
C ARG A 351 -13.25 10.31 37.05
N PHE A 352 -13.25 10.76 35.81
CA PHE A 352 -12.29 11.71 35.27
C PHE A 352 -13.00 13.03 34.93
N ASP A 353 -12.59 14.12 35.57
CA ASP A 353 -13.21 15.44 35.44
C ASP A 353 -12.58 16.32 34.34
N GLY A 354 -11.73 15.73 33.51
CA GLY A 354 -10.92 16.44 32.51
C GLY A 354 -9.48 16.69 32.96
N GLU A 355 -9.21 16.68 34.26
CA GLU A 355 -7.86 16.89 34.82
C GLU A 355 -7.38 15.75 35.74
N HIS A 356 -8.28 15.22 36.58
CA HIS A 356 -7.95 14.30 37.67
C HIS A 356 -8.82 13.04 37.63
N PHE A 357 -8.21 11.90 37.96
CA PHE A 357 -8.94 10.66 38.24
C PHE A 357 -9.30 10.60 39.72
N ALA A 358 -10.56 10.31 40.02
CA ALA A 358 -11.08 10.13 41.38
C ALA A 358 -11.76 8.76 41.50
N LEU A 359 -11.37 7.99 42.53
CA LEU A 359 -12.07 6.76 42.91
C LEU A 359 -13.43 7.12 43.53
N ILE A 360 -14.49 6.43 43.10
CA ILE A 360 -15.85 6.66 43.59
C ILE A 360 -16.31 5.45 44.42
N CYS A 361 -16.72 5.71 45.67
CA CYS A 361 -17.19 4.69 46.60
C CYS A 361 -18.68 4.89 46.97
N THR A 362 -19.28 3.88 47.58
CA THR A 362 -20.62 3.96 48.16
C THR A 362 -20.65 4.79 49.45
N GLU A 363 -21.85 5.14 49.93
CA GLU A 363 -22.04 5.88 51.20
C GLU A 363 -21.35 5.21 52.40
N ASP A 364 -21.34 3.87 52.43
CA ASP A 364 -20.70 3.07 53.47
C ASP A 364 -19.17 2.95 53.32
N GLY A 365 -18.59 3.62 52.31
CA GLY A 365 -17.16 3.58 52.00
C GLY A 365 -16.70 2.30 51.30
N PHE A 366 -17.63 1.43 50.86
CA PHE A 366 -17.33 0.22 50.12
C PHE A 366 -17.42 0.44 48.60
N ASP A 367 -16.82 -0.45 47.82
CA ASP A 367 -16.93 -0.47 46.37
C ASP A 367 -18.12 -1.31 45.88
N ILE A 368 -18.55 -1.11 44.63
CA ILE A 368 -19.66 -1.82 43.96
C ILE A 368 -19.29 -3.25 43.51
N ASP A 369 -18.11 -3.73 43.92
CA ASP A 369 -17.46 -4.97 43.48
C ASP A 369 -16.98 -4.88 42.04
N ASN A 370 -17.48 -5.68 41.10
CA ASN A 370 -17.17 -5.49 39.70
C ASN A 370 -18.15 -4.49 39.10
N CYS A 371 -17.69 -3.49 38.35
CA CYS A 371 -18.56 -2.60 37.59
C CYS A 371 -18.85 -3.25 36.22
N PHE A 372 -20.09 -3.61 35.94
CA PHE A 372 -20.45 -4.30 34.69
C PHE A 372 -21.21 -3.43 33.69
N ALA A 373 -21.90 -2.40 34.17
CA ALA A 373 -22.68 -1.50 33.34
C ALA A 373 -22.72 -0.10 33.96
N ILE A 374 -22.64 0.93 33.12
CA ILE A 374 -22.83 2.34 33.46
C ILE A 374 -23.85 2.88 32.45
N TYR A 375 -24.88 3.57 32.93
CA TYR A 375 -25.94 4.06 32.06
C TYR A 375 -26.46 5.41 32.56
N GLU A 376 -26.55 6.40 31.66
CA GLU A 376 -27.23 7.67 31.94
C GLU A 376 -28.67 7.60 31.42
N ASP A 377 -29.65 7.83 32.30
CA ASP A 377 -31.05 7.78 31.92
C ASP A 377 -31.55 9.06 31.20
N LEU A 378 -32.79 9.01 30.72
CA LEU A 378 -33.42 10.14 30.05
C LEU A 378 -33.53 11.40 30.95
N GLU A 379 -33.59 11.23 32.27
CA GLU A 379 -33.64 12.32 33.25
C GLU A 379 -32.24 12.89 33.57
N GLY A 380 -31.17 12.18 33.22
CA GLY A 380 -29.78 12.57 33.46
C GLY A 380 -29.18 12.01 34.76
N TYR A 381 -29.82 11.00 35.37
CA TYR A 381 -29.22 10.26 36.47
C TYR A 381 -28.30 9.15 35.94
N LEU A 382 -27.16 8.99 36.61
CA LEU A 382 -26.22 7.90 36.32
C LEU A 382 -26.52 6.68 37.18
N TRP A 383 -26.67 5.55 36.51
CA TRP A 383 -26.93 4.24 37.08
C TRP A 383 -25.72 3.32 36.87
N PHE A 384 -25.42 2.50 37.88
CA PHE A 384 -24.27 1.60 37.89
C PHE A 384 -24.74 0.20 38.27
N GLY A 385 -24.48 -0.76 37.38
CA GLY A 385 -24.69 -2.18 37.62
C GLY A 385 -23.39 -2.80 38.08
N GLY A 386 -23.40 -3.47 39.23
CA GLY A 386 -22.23 -4.16 39.73
C GLY A 386 -22.51 -5.49 40.43
N GLY A 387 -21.44 -6.13 40.89
CA GLY A 387 -21.50 -7.42 41.59
C GLY A 387 -22.32 -7.39 42.90
N LYS A 388 -22.55 -6.20 43.45
CA LYS A 388 -23.39 -5.97 44.65
C LYS A 388 -24.79 -5.43 44.37
N GLY A 389 -25.20 -5.35 43.10
CA GLY A 389 -26.53 -4.89 42.70
C GLY A 389 -26.52 -3.60 41.89
N LEU A 390 -27.62 -2.85 42.00
CA LEU A 390 -27.83 -1.61 41.27
C LEU A 390 -27.57 -0.40 42.17
N PHE A 391 -26.90 0.61 41.63
CA PHE A 391 -26.57 1.85 42.31
C PHE A 391 -26.97 3.05 41.43
N ARG A 392 -27.28 4.18 42.07
CA ARG A 392 -27.49 5.47 41.41
C ARG A 392 -26.55 6.49 42.02
N TYR A 393 -25.95 7.33 41.20
CA TYR A 393 -25.08 8.39 41.67
C TYR A 393 -25.87 9.66 41.99
N GLU A 394 -25.83 10.05 43.26
CA GLU A 394 -26.51 11.23 43.80
C GLU A 394 -25.66 11.89 44.87
N ASP A 395 -25.70 13.22 44.97
CA ASP A 395 -25.01 13.96 46.04
C ASP A 395 -23.51 13.62 46.16
N GLN A 396 -22.86 13.38 45.02
CA GLN A 396 -21.46 12.94 44.91
C GLN A 396 -21.15 11.54 45.48
N LYS A 397 -22.15 10.71 45.76
CA LYS A 397 -22.00 9.36 46.29
C LYS A 397 -22.82 8.34 45.51
N LEU A 398 -22.41 7.08 45.57
CA LEU A 398 -23.23 5.97 45.06
C LEU A 398 -24.20 5.51 46.14
N LYS A 399 -25.50 5.68 45.86
CA LYS A 399 -26.60 5.14 46.67
C LYS A 399 -27.02 3.80 46.10
N LYS A 400 -27.06 2.77 46.96
CA LYS A 400 -27.58 1.46 46.58
C LYS A 400 -29.09 1.57 46.38
N MET A 401 -29.58 1.02 45.28
CA MET A 401 -31.00 1.04 44.94
C MET A 401 -31.61 -0.29 45.35
N ASP A 402 -32.29 -0.29 46.49
CA ASP A 402 -33.13 -1.41 46.90
C ASP A 402 -34.45 -1.30 46.15
N ILE A 403 -34.48 -1.84 44.94
CA ILE A 403 -35.76 -2.06 44.26
C ILE A 403 -36.42 -3.27 44.94
N ILE A 404 -37.04 -3.01 46.10
CA ILE A 404 -37.76 -4.00 46.94
C ILE A 404 -38.83 -4.75 46.11
N THR A 405 -39.38 -4.09 45.10
CA THR A 405 -40.33 -4.66 44.13
C THR A 405 -39.68 -5.50 43.01
N ALA A 406 -38.35 -5.47 42.82
CA ALA A 406 -37.64 -6.21 41.77
C ALA A 406 -36.82 -7.42 42.22
N GLY A 407 -36.69 -7.64 43.52
CA GLY A 407 -35.88 -8.73 44.06
C GLY A 407 -34.40 -8.64 43.66
N LEU A 408 -33.90 -7.46 43.28
CA LEU A 408 -32.50 -7.25 42.84
C LEU A 408 -31.52 -7.05 44.01
N GLU A 409 -31.98 -7.00 45.26
CA GLU A 409 -31.20 -6.64 46.46
C GLU A 409 -29.92 -7.46 46.68
N ARG A 410 -29.87 -8.69 46.16
CA ARG A 410 -28.72 -9.62 46.23
C ARG A 410 -28.25 -10.14 44.87
N LYS A 411 -28.69 -9.52 43.77
CA LYS A 411 -28.42 -9.99 42.40
C LYS A 411 -27.40 -9.09 41.74
N SER A 412 -26.47 -9.67 41.00
CA SER A 412 -25.50 -8.88 40.24
C SER A 412 -26.17 -8.36 38.98
N VAL A 413 -26.01 -7.07 38.70
CA VAL A 413 -26.58 -6.43 37.51
C VAL A 413 -25.49 -6.30 36.45
N SER A 414 -25.73 -6.87 35.27
CA SER A 414 -24.75 -7.00 34.20
C SER A 414 -24.98 -6.06 33.02
N ALA A 415 -26.22 -5.60 32.85
CA ALA A 415 -26.63 -4.73 31.77
C ALA A 415 -27.80 -3.86 32.22
N ILE A 416 -27.79 -2.60 31.77
CA ILE A 416 -28.83 -1.61 32.03
C ILE A 416 -29.17 -0.98 30.68
N ALA A 417 -30.45 -0.90 30.36
CA ALA A 417 -30.94 -0.17 29.20
C ALA A 417 -32.28 0.49 29.53
N GLN A 418 -32.64 1.55 28.80
CA GLN A 418 -33.94 2.19 28.91
C GLN A 418 -34.58 2.29 27.53
N ASP A 419 -35.88 2.04 27.45
CA ASP A 419 -36.65 2.26 26.23
C ASP A 419 -37.09 3.72 26.08
N ARG A 420 -37.74 4.03 24.95
CA ARG A 420 -38.21 5.39 24.64
C ARG A 420 -39.33 5.88 25.54
N GLU A 421 -40.03 4.98 26.24
CA GLU A 421 -41.07 5.31 27.21
C GLU A 421 -40.50 5.51 28.62
N GLY A 422 -39.18 5.40 28.78
CA GLY A 422 -38.50 5.54 30.07
C GLY A 422 -38.48 4.27 30.91
N GLN A 423 -38.90 3.13 30.36
CA GLN A 423 -38.95 1.86 31.06
C GLN A 423 -37.58 1.17 31.04
N PHE A 424 -37.18 0.65 32.20
CA PHE A 424 -35.86 0.02 32.35
C PHE A 424 -35.88 -1.46 32.00
N LEU A 425 -34.79 -1.89 31.35
CA LEU A 425 -34.41 -3.28 31.16
C LEU A 425 -33.17 -3.56 32.00
N PHE A 426 -33.22 -4.63 32.80
CA PHE A 426 -32.09 -5.07 33.61
C PHE A 426 -31.72 -6.51 33.24
N GLY A 427 -30.48 -6.69 32.80
CA GLY A 427 -29.85 -8.01 32.75
C GLY A 427 -29.19 -8.31 34.08
N HIS A 428 -29.53 -9.44 34.69
CA HIS A 428 -28.99 -9.80 36.00
C HIS A 428 -28.82 -11.32 36.15
N TRP A 429 -28.00 -11.72 37.13
CA TRP A 429 -27.92 -13.10 37.60
C TRP A 429 -28.08 -13.17 39.12
N GLU A 430 -28.58 -14.30 39.59
CA GLU A 430 -28.77 -14.54 41.03
C GLU A 430 -27.43 -14.97 41.64
N ASN A 431 -26.97 -14.30 42.70
CA ASN A 431 -25.79 -14.76 43.43
C ASN A 431 -26.21 -15.88 44.40
N SER A 432 -25.67 -17.08 44.24
CA SER A 432 -25.73 -18.10 45.30
C SER A 432 -24.84 -17.66 46.47
N ILE A 433 -25.31 -17.89 47.69
CA ILE A 433 -24.71 -17.36 48.94
C ILE A 433 -23.37 -18.06 49.27
N THR A 434 -22.90 -19.01 48.45
CA THR A 434 -21.86 -19.97 48.81
C THR A 434 -20.60 -19.89 47.93
N THR A 435 -19.46 -20.12 48.57
CA THR A 435 -18.08 -19.91 48.05
C THR A 435 -17.57 -20.98 47.09
N THR A 436 -18.41 -21.90 46.60
CA THR A 436 -17.95 -23.00 45.74
C THR A 436 -18.23 -22.75 44.26
N ARG A 437 -17.25 -23.05 43.39
CA ARG A 437 -17.39 -22.95 41.92
C ARG A 437 -18.59 -23.71 41.36
N LYS A 438 -19.10 -24.73 42.06
CA LYS A 438 -20.20 -25.57 41.62
C LYS A 438 -21.54 -24.84 41.69
N ASP A 439 -21.72 -23.97 42.68
CA ASP A 439 -22.96 -23.21 42.91
C ASP A 439 -23.14 -22.02 41.95
N LEU A 440 -22.07 -21.62 41.22
CA LEU A 440 -22.12 -20.60 40.17
C LEU A 440 -22.80 -21.11 38.88
N PHE A 441 -22.74 -22.42 38.61
CA PHE A 441 -23.37 -23.03 37.43
C PHE A 441 -24.91 -23.08 37.54
N ASP A 442 -25.44 -23.04 38.76
CA ASP A 442 -26.88 -23.12 39.05
C ASP A 442 -27.57 -21.74 39.11
N CYS A 443 -26.84 -20.66 38.85
CA CYS A 443 -27.35 -19.29 38.93
C CYS A 443 -28.08 -18.89 37.63
N PRO A 444 -29.40 -18.63 37.65
CA PRO A 444 -30.14 -18.29 36.44
C PRO A 444 -29.81 -16.89 35.92
N LEU A 445 -29.64 -16.77 34.59
CA LEU A 445 -29.58 -15.49 33.89
C LEU A 445 -31.00 -15.02 33.57
N LYS A 446 -31.32 -13.79 33.94
CA LYS A 446 -32.66 -13.22 33.74
C LYS A 446 -32.59 -11.81 33.14
N ILE A 447 -33.51 -11.52 32.23
CA ILE A 447 -33.79 -10.16 31.78
C ILE A 447 -35.17 -9.77 32.29
N ILE A 448 -35.23 -8.66 33.01
CA ILE A 448 -36.47 -8.11 33.54
C ILE A 448 -36.75 -6.78 32.84
N TYR A 449 -37.98 -6.62 32.38
CA TYR A 449 -38.53 -5.39 31.83
C TYR A 449 -39.49 -4.76 32.84
N ARG A 450 -39.23 -3.50 33.20
CA ARG A 450 -40.04 -2.75 34.15
C ARG A 450 -41.03 -1.85 33.42
N ARG A 451 -42.31 -2.19 33.50
CA ARG A 451 -43.42 -1.36 33.03
C ARG A 451 -44.19 -0.82 34.23
N ASP A 452 -44.06 0.47 34.49
CA ASP A 452 -44.60 1.14 35.67
C ASP A 452 -44.12 0.50 36.99
N GLU A 453 -45.05 0.03 37.84
CA GLU A 453 -44.76 -0.73 39.07
C GLU A 453 -44.64 -2.24 38.85
N HIS A 454 -44.88 -2.73 37.64
CA HIS A 454 -44.86 -4.16 37.31
C HIS A 454 -43.59 -4.58 36.60
N LEU A 455 -43.07 -5.75 36.98
CA LEU A 455 -41.88 -6.34 36.39
C LEU A 455 -42.25 -7.60 35.64
N GLN A 456 -41.87 -7.65 34.38
CA GLN A 456 -42.04 -8.80 33.51
C GLN A 456 -40.68 -9.44 33.26
N THR A 457 -40.53 -10.71 33.62
CA THR A 457 -39.36 -11.49 33.19
C THR A 457 -39.55 -11.90 31.73
N ILE A 458 -38.69 -11.40 30.85
CA ILE A 458 -38.79 -11.66 29.39
C ILE A 458 -37.83 -12.76 28.92
N PHE A 459 -36.81 -13.07 29.71
CA PHE A 459 -35.85 -14.13 29.45
C PHE A 459 -35.40 -14.78 30.76
N VAL A 460 -35.30 -16.12 30.76
CA VAL A 460 -34.70 -16.91 31.85
C VAL A 460 -33.89 -18.05 31.24
N LYS A 461 -32.63 -18.19 31.66
CA LYS A 461 -31.81 -19.39 31.41
C LYS A 461 -31.42 -20.02 32.74
N ASN A 462 -32.01 -21.17 33.05
CA ASN A 462 -31.81 -21.88 34.32
C ASN A 462 -30.53 -22.73 34.35
N GLU A 463 -30.06 -23.19 33.18
CA GLU A 463 -28.83 -23.99 33.07
C GLU A 463 -27.75 -23.19 32.35
N VAL A 464 -26.75 -22.76 33.11
CA VAL A 464 -25.60 -22.01 32.60
C VAL A 464 -24.40 -22.96 32.54
N LYS A 465 -24.04 -23.41 31.33
CA LYS A 465 -22.92 -24.34 31.10
C LYS A 465 -21.55 -23.75 31.47
N ASP A 466 -21.42 -22.42 31.44
CA ASP A 466 -20.18 -21.69 31.72
C ASP A 466 -20.46 -20.64 32.82
N PRO A 467 -19.81 -20.71 33.99
CA PRO A 467 -20.10 -19.84 35.13
C PRO A 467 -19.72 -18.38 34.90
N PHE A 468 -19.03 -18.08 33.78
CA PHE A 468 -18.70 -16.74 33.33
C PHE A 468 -19.72 -16.18 32.31
N SER A 469 -20.78 -16.93 31.99
CA SER A 469 -21.86 -16.43 31.13
C SER A 469 -22.64 -15.32 31.84
N ARG A 470 -22.76 -14.17 31.21
CA ARG A 470 -23.60 -13.03 31.62
C ARG A 470 -24.46 -12.57 30.46
N ILE A 471 -25.49 -11.78 30.76
CA ILE A 471 -26.17 -11.00 29.73
C ILE A 471 -25.24 -9.85 29.38
N GLY A 472 -24.81 -9.79 28.12
CA GLY A 472 -23.95 -8.72 27.61
C GLY A 472 -24.75 -7.44 27.35
N THR A 473 -24.29 -6.66 26.38
CA THR A 473 -24.95 -5.42 25.94
C THR A 473 -26.42 -5.67 25.60
N VAL A 474 -27.29 -4.81 26.14
CA VAL A 474 -28.71 -4.76 25.83
C VAL A 474 -28.94 -3.44 25.09
N ILE A 475 -29.47 -3.54 23.87
CA ILE A 475 -29.73 -2.38 23.00
C ILE A 475 -31.21 -2.28 22.69
N THR A 476 -31.72 -1.04 22.65
CA THR A 476 -33.11 -0.73 22.31
C THR A 476 -33.23 -0.36 20.84
N GLY A 477 -34.13 -1.05 20.13
CA GLY A 477 -34.44 -0.83 18.74
C GLY A 477 -35.40 0.33 18.51
N ARG A 478 -35.62 0.70 17.25
CA ARG A 478 -36.46 1.86 16.89
C ARG A 478 -37.95 1.60 17.04
N ASN A 479 -38.39 0.35 16.93
CA ASN A 479 -39.80 -0.02 16.98
C ASN A 479 -40.19 -0.74 18.28
N GLY A 480 -39.41 -0.58 19.35
CA GLY A 480 -39.68 -1.18 20.66
C GLY A 480 -39.19 -2.61 20.82
N GLU A 481 -38.43 -3.14 19.85
CA GLU A 481 -37.66 -4.36 20.03
C GLU A 481 -36.40 -4.13 20.86
N PHE A 482 -35.91 -5.20 21.49
CA PHE A 482 -34.68 -5.22 22.27
C PHE A 482 -33.77 -6.29 21.72
N TYR A 483 -32.48 -6.00 21.66
CA TYR A 483 -31.45 -6.94 21.26
C TYR A 483 -30.53 -7.21 22.43
N PHE A 484 -30.17 -8.47 22.63
CA PHE A 484 -29.20 -8.87 23.64
C PHE A 484 -28.47 -10.14 23.22
N TYR A 485 -27.35 -10.42 23.87
CA TYR A 485 -26.62 -11.68 23.71
C TYR A 485 -26.20 -12.24 25.06
N LEU A 486 -25.76 -13.49 25.06
CA LEU A 486 -25.21 -14.15 26.25
C LEU A 486 -23.71 -14.32 26.05
N SER A 487 -22.89 -13.74 26.93
CA SER A 487 -21.44 -13.83 26.82
C SER A 487 -20.97 -15.27 27.06
N HIS A 488 -19.84 -15.65 26.45
CA HIS A 488 -19.17 -16.95 26.63
C HIS A 488 -19.99 -18.20 26.25
N GLN A 489 -21.20 -18.03 25.71
CA GLN A 489 -22.03 -19.11 25.19
C GLN A 489 -21.62 -19.47 23.76
N THR A 490 -21.63 -20.77 23.45
CA THR A 490 -21.24 -21.31 22.14
C THR A 490 -22.41 -21.89 21.35
N ASP A 491 -23.63 -21.93 21.93
CA ASP A 491 -24.78 -22.62 21.36
C ASP A 491 -25.87 -21.69 20.78
N LYS A 492 -25.78 -20.38 21.03
CA LYS A 492 -26.75 -19.38 20.55
C LYS A 492 -26.02 -18.06 20.27
N GLY A 493 -26.35 -17.42 19.14
CA GLY A 493 -25.88 -16.09 18.78
C GLY A 493 -26.55 -14.99 19.61
N PHE A 494 -27.15 -14.01 18.95
CA PHE A 494 -27.90 -12.95 19.64
C PHE A 494 -29.41 -13.22 19.61
N ALA A 495 -30.16 -12.52 20.45
CA ALA A 495 -31.60 -12.60 20.55
C ALA A 495 -32.24 -11.24 20.30
N ARG A 496 -33.42 -11.26 19.65
CA ARG A 496 -34.34 -10.15 19.54
C ARG A 496 -35.60 -10.48 20.34
N TRP A 497 -36.03 -9.56 21.20
CA TRP A 497 -37.33 -9.63 21.86
C TRP A 497 -38.19 -8.44 21.45
N HIS A 498 -39.48 -8.67 21.20
CA HIS A 498 -40.45 -7.61 20.98
C HIS A 498 -41.74 -7.95 21.73
N PRO A 499 -42.44 -6.98 22.37
CA PRO A 499 -43.64 -7.27 23.16
C PRO A 499 -44.74 -8.00 22.38
N LYS A 500 -44.85 -7.79 21.07
CA LYS A 500 -45.85 -8.47 20.21
C LYS A 500 -45.35 -9.78 19.59
N ASP A 501 -44.04 -9.89 19.32
CA ASP A 501 -43.50 -11.00 18.53
C ASP A 501 -42.82 -12.07 19.39
N GLY A 502 -42.61 -11.78 20.67
CA GLY A 502 -41.86 -12.63 21.58
C GLY A 502 -40.36 -12.65 21.29
N LEU A 503 -39.70 -13.73 21.75
CA LEU A 503 -38.25 -13.91 21.69
C LEU A 503 -37.85 -14.73 20.46
N LYS A 504 -36.87 -14.24 19.67
CA LYS A 504 -36.27 -14.94 18.54
C LYS A 504 -34.74 -14.90 18.65
N PHE A 505 -34.09 -16.04 18.41
CA PHE A 505 -32.63 -16.14 18.33
C PHE A 505 -32.16 -16.09 16.88
N TYR A 506 -30.96 -15.57 16.67
CA TYR A 506 -30.24 -15.55 15.40
C TYR A 506 -28.88 -16.22 15.58
N GLY A 507 -28.52 -17.12 14.67
CA GLY A 507 -27.25 -17.85 14.69
C GLY A 507 -26.62 -17.98 13.30
N ILE A 508 -25.66 -18.90 13.17
CA ILE A 508 -24.95 -19.15 11.90
C ILE A 508 -25.93 -19.58 10.80
N GLU A 509 -26.95 -20.35 11.16
CA GLU A 509 -28.00 -20.80 10.22
C GLU A 509 -28.79 -19.65 9.61
N ASP A 510 -28.86 -18.50 10.28
CA ASP A 510 -29.52 -17.29 9.78
C ASP A 510 -28.59 -16.40 8.94
N GLY A 511 -27.28 -16.68 8.90
CA GLY A 511 -26.26 -15.91 8.17
C GLY A 511 -25.23 -15.19 9.05
N LEU A 512 -25.26 -15.36 10.38
CA LEU A 512 -24.25 -14.80 11.28
C LEU A 512 -22.89 -15.49 11.10
N ILE A 513 -21.79 -14.75 11.12
CA ILE A 513 -20.44 -15.33 10.90
C ILE A 513 -20.00 -16.29 12.01
N ASP A 514 -20.33 -15.99 13.27
CA ASP A 514 -19.98 -16.78 14.45
C ASP A 514 -21.04 -16.56 15.55
N GLN A 515 -21.40 -17.61 16.30
CA GLN A 515 -22.39 -17.53 17.37
C GLN A 515 -21.84 -16.94 18.67
N ARG A 516 -20.51 -16.84 18.80
CA ARG A 516 -19.87 -16.28 19.99
C ARG A 516 -19.85 -14.76 19.92
N VAL A 517 -21.01 -14.16 20.18
CA VAL A 517 -21.21 -12.71 20.17
C VAL A 517 -20.50 -12.06 21.37
N THR A 518 -19.79 -10.98 21.09
CA THR A 518 -19.01 -10.22 22.08
C THR A 518 -19.54 -8.81 22.29
N ASP A 519 -20.21 -8.23 21.29
CA ASP A 519 -20.87 -6.94 21.42
C ASP A 519 -21.94 -6.74 20.33
N LEU A 520 -22.86 -5.80 20.56
CA LEU A 520 -23.88 -5.41 19.61
C LEU A 520 -24.02 -3.89 19.55
N LEU A 521 -24.17 -3.35 18.34
CA LEU A 521 -24.35 -1.92 18.11
C LEU A 521 -25.45 -1.69 17.07
N LEU A 522 -26.41 -0.81 17.37
CA LEU A 522 -27.41 -0.37 16.41
C LEU A 522 -27.01 1.00 15.85
N ASP A 523 -26.66 1.06 14.56
CA ASP A 523 -26.17 2.30 13.97
C ASP A 523 -27.29 3.33 13.69
N ARG A 524 -26.91 4.57 13.37
CA ARG A 524 -27.84 5.65 13.00
C ARG A 524 -28.60 5.40 11.69
N SER A 525 -28.19 4.44 10.88
CA SER A 525 -28.94 4.01 9.69
C SER A 525 -29.99 2.93 10.01
N GLY A 526 -29.93 2.33 11.21
CA GLY A 526 -30.81 1.25 11.65
C GLY A 526 -30.28 -0.15 11.35
N ASN A 527 -29.02 -0.30 10.93
CA ASN A 527 -28.39 -1.61 10.81
C ASN A 527 -27.87 -2.07 12.17
N LEU A 528 -28.04 -3.36 12.44
CA LEU A 528 -27.48 -4.01 13.61
C LEU A 528 -26.10 -4.56 13.26
N TRP A 529 -25.07 -4.09 13.96
CA TRP A 529 -23.71 -4.61 13.90
C TRP A 529 -23.48 -5.58 15.05
N ILE A 530 -22.91 -6.73 14.73
CA ILE A 530 -22.70 -7.85 15.64
C ILE A 530 -21.21 -8.21 15.64
N ALA A 531 -20.54 -7.90 16.74
CA ALA A 531 -19.17 -8.31 16.99
C ALA A 531 -19.15 -9.75 17.48
N THR A 532 -18.21 -10.54 16.95
CA THR A 532 -18.05 -11.94 17.32
C THR A 532 -16.59 -12.32 17.48
N GLN A 533 -16.32 -13.53 17.98
CA GLN A 533 -14.96 -14.08 18.02
C GLN A 533 -14.41 -14.50 16.64
N GLY A 534 -15.24 -14.52 15.60
CA GLY A 534 -14.89 -14.97 14.24
C GLY A 534 -14.96 -13.89 13.17
N GLY A 535 -15.36 -12.66 13.52
CA GLY A 535 -15.43 -11.51 12.63
C GLY A 535 -16.60 -10.59 12.95
N LEU A 536 -16.95 -9.73 11.99
CA LEU A 536 -18.04 -8.76 12.10
C LEU A 536 -19.22 -9.20 11.25
N SER A 537 -20.43 -9.00 11.72
CA SER A 537 -21.64 -9.13 10.89
C SER A 537 -22.48 -7.87 10.96
N ARG A 538 -23.02 -7.44 9.83
CA ARG A 538 -24.03 -6.38 9.72
C ARG A 538 -25.35 -6.98 9.27
N PHE A 539 -26.42 -6.65 9.97
CA PHE A 539 -27.78 -7.09 9.69
C PHE A 539 -28.66 -5.88 9.39
N ASP A 540 -29.19 -5.80 8.17
CA ASP A 540 -30.06 -4.70 7.71
C ASP A 540 -31.55 -4.90 8.05
N GLY A 541 -31.85 -5.92 8.86
CA GLY A 541 -33.22 -6.37 9.17
C GLY A 541 -33.76 -7.47 8.24
N LYS A 542 -33.07 -7.75 7.13
CA LYS A 542 -33.45 -8.77 6.13
C LYS A 542 -32.34 -9.77 5.86
N SER A 543 -31.09 -9.31 5.75
CA SER A 543 -29.93 -10.09 5.31
C SER A 543 -28.68 -9.75 6.13
N PHE A 544 -27.79 -10.73 6.24
CA PHE A 544 -26.49 -10.57 6.87
C PHE A 544 -25.40 -10.30 5.83
N HIS A 545 -24.49 -9.40 6.18
CA HIS A 545 -23.24 -9.18 5.47
C HIS A 545 -22.09 -9.31 6.47
N THR A 546 -21.06 -10.06 6.11
CA THR A 546 -20.00 -10.46 7.04
C THR A 546 -18.66 -9.88 6.61
N PHE A 547 -17.84 -9.46 7.57
CA PHE A 547 -16.50 -8.93 7.34
C PHE A 547 -15.47 -9.71 8.16
N THR A 548 -14.31 -9.92 7.55
CA THR A 548 -13.19 -10.72 8.06
C THR A 548 -11.87 -9.97 7.93
N THR A 549 -10.77 -10.63 8.29
CA THR A 549 -9.42 -10.09 8.07
C THR A 549 -9.07 -9.89 6.59
N GLU A 550 -9.76 -10.57 5.67
CA GLU A 550 -9.58 -10.36 4.22
C GLU A 550 -10.17 -9.03 3.76
N ASP A 551 -11.19 -8.52 4.46
CA ASP A 551 -11.83 -7.24 4.19
C ASP A 551 -11.09 -6.05 4.80
N GLY A 552 -10.10 -6.31 5.67
CA GLY A 552 -9.26 -5.29 6.30
C GLY A 552 -9.41 -5.19 7.83
N LEU A 553 -10.15 -6.10 8.47
CA LEU A 553 -10.13 -6.23 9.93
C LEU A 553 -8.72 -6.63 10.42
N LEU A 554 -8.31 -6.08 11.55
CA LEU A 554 -7.01 -6.39 12.16
C LEU A 554 -6.96 -7.80 12.76
N SER A 555 -8.09 -8.28 13.25
CA SER A 555 -8.26 -9.60 13.83
C SER A 555 -9.69 -10.08 13.65
N GLN A 556 -9.88 -11.39 13.66
CA GLN A 556 -11.20 -12.02 13.66
C GLN A 556 -11.88 -11.90 15.03
N TYR A 557 -11.13 -11.75 16.12
CA TYR A 557 -11.71 -11.56 17.43
C TYR A 557 -12.05 -10.09 17.65
N ILE A 558 -13.33 -9.76 17.49
CA ILE A 558 -13.88 -8.43 17.77
C ILE A 558 -14.37 -8.40 19.22
N ARG A 559 -14.10 -7.30 19.93
CA ARG A 559 -14.37 -7.17 21.37
C ARG A 559 -15.43 -6.13 21.68
N CYS A 560 -15.43 -5.02 20.96
CA CYS A 560 -16.42 -3.96 21.12
C CYS A 560 -16.61 -3.19 19.81
N LEU A 561 -17.74 -2.51 19.73
CA LEU A 561 -18.13 -1.66 18.62
C LEU A 561 -18.54 -0.28 19.13
N PHE A 562 -18.22 0.75 18.36
CA PHE A 562 -18.63 2.11 18.67
C PHE A 562 -18.90 2.88 17.37
N GLU A 563 -20.00 3.62 17.28
CA GLU A 563 -20.27 4.53 16.17
C GLU A 563 -19.94 5.96 16.61
N ASP A 564 -19.06 6.64 15.87
CA ASP A 564 -18.71 8.01 16.15
C ASP A 564 -19.80 9.00 15.72
N ARG A 565 -19.58 10.29 15.99
CA ARG A 565 -20.53 11.36 15.61
C ARG A 565 -20.74 11.51 14.11
N GLN A 566 -19.76 11.11 13.30
CA GLN A 566 -19.80 11.18 11.84
C GLN A 566 -20.54 9.97 11.25
N GLY A 567 -20.77 8.92 12.04
CA GLY A 567 -21.41 7.68 11.62
C GLY A 567 -20.41 6.61 11.17
N HIS A 568 -19.11 6.81 11.44
CA HIS A 568 -18.10 5.80 11.17
C HIS A 568 -18.03 4.81 12.32
N LEU A 569 -17.67 3.57 11.99
CA LEU A 569 -17.61 2.47 12.92
C LEU A 569 -16.18 2.26 13.42
N TRP A 570 -16.03 2.24 14.74
CA TRP A 570 -14.82 1.94 15.47
C TRP A 570 -14.93 0.55 16.07
N ILE A 571 -13.93 -0.28 15.81
CA ILE A 571 -13.96 -1.71 16.09
C ILE A 571 -12.76 -2.04 16.98
N GLY A 572 -13.03 -2.35 18.24
CA GLY A 572 -12.00 -2.85 19.16
C GLY A 572 -11.74 -4.33 18.93
N THR A 573 -10.49 -4.70 18.77
CA THR A 573 -10.05 -6.09 18.51
C THR A 573 -9.05 -6.55 19.56
N ASP A 574 -8.67 -7.82 19.52
CA ASP A 574 -7.59 -8.34 20.36
C ASP A 574 -6.18 -7.83 19.99
N SER A 575 -6.05 -7.11 18.88
CA SER A 575 -4.76 -6.68 18.33
C SER A 575 -4.65 -5.16 18.18
N GLY A 576 -5.70 -4.41 18.53
CA GLY A 576 -5.78 -2.96 18.38
C GLY A 576 -7.16 -2.49 17.93
N VAL A 577 -7.22 -1.35 17.24
CA VAL A 577 -8.48 -0.71 16.80
C VAL A 577 -8.51 -0.59 15.28
N VAL A 578 -9.70 -0.80 14.71
CA VAL A 578 -9.99 -0.57 13.29
C VAL A 578 -11.04 0.52 13.18
N HIS A 579 -10.82 1.47 12.29
CA HIS A 579 -11.74 2.54 11.93
C HIS A 579 -12.32 2.25 10.54
N TYR A 580 -13.65 2.35 10.41
CA TYR A 580 -14.39 2.01 9.20
C TYR A 580 -15.36 3.13 8.82
N ASP A 581 -15.11 3.79 7.69
CA ASP A 581 -15.92 4.93 7.19
C ASP A 581 -17.16 4.52 6.37
N GLY A 582 -17.44 3.21 6.27
CA GLY A 582 -18.48 2.67 5.40
C GLY A 582 -17.95 2.12 4.07
N GLN A 583 -16.68 2.39 3.73
CA GLN A 583 -16.01 1.87 2.53
C GLN A 583 -14.67 1.21 2.86
N LEU A 584 -13.85 1.83 3.71
CA LEU A 584 -12.47 1.46 3.98
C LEU A 584 -12.27 1.04 5.43
N PHE A 585 -11.55 -0.06 5.62
CA PHE A 585 -11.06 -0.49 6.94
C PHE A 585 -9.62 -0.02 7.15
N GLN A 586 -9.44 0.99 8.00
CA GLN A 586 -8.13 1.50 8.38
C GLN A 586 -7.75 1.03 9.78
N THR A 587 -6.53 0.52 9.92
CA THR A 587 -6.04 0.03 11.21
C THR A 587 -5.23 1.10 11.91
N ILE A 588 -5.51 1.28 13.20
CA ILE A 588 -4.69 2.11 14.09
C ILE A 588 -3.81 1.18 14.92
N LYS A 589 -2.57 1.01 14.47
CA LYS A 589 -1.55 0.23 15.17
C LYS A 589 -0.66 1.13 16.01
N SER A 590 -0.43 0.72 17.25
CA SER A 590 0.59 1.30 18.12
C SER A 590 1.05 0.23 19.09
N PRO A 591 2.35 0.16 19.43
CA PRO A 591 2.83 -0.76 20.47
C PRO A 591 2.18 -0.49 21.84
N HIS A 592 1.59 0.69 22.01
CA HIS A 592 0.87 1.09 23.22
C HIS A 592 -0.61 0.73 23.19
N ILE A 593 -1.19 0.45 22.01
CA ILE A 593 -2.60 0.04 21.87
C ILE A 593 -2.63 -1.49 21.84
N GLY A 594 -2.93 -2.06 23.00
CA GLY A 594 -3.16 -3.50 23.15
C GLY A 594 -4.58 -3.92 22.75
N PRO A 595 -5.03 -5.09 23.23
CA PRO A 595 -6.41 -5.53 23.07
C PRO A 595 -7.40 -4.49 23.63
N VAL A 596 -8.24 -3.94 22.77
CA VAL A 596 -9.25 -2.93 23.14
C VAL A 596 -10.59 -3.60 23.33
N CYS A 597 -11.23 -3.34 24.47
CA CYS A 597 -12.52 -3.90 24.85
C CYS A 597 -13.61 -2.86 25.10
N GLN A 598 -13.27 -1.57 25.10
CA GLN A 598 -14.25 -0.48 25.16
C GLN A 598 -13.76 0.73 24.37
N ILE A 599 -14.66 1.46 23.71
CA ILE A 599 -14.37 2.69 22.97
C ILE A 599 -15.40 3.76 23.34
N LEU A 600 -14.94 5.00 23.48
CA LEU A 600 -15.78 6.17 23.72
C LEU A 600 -15.20 7.39 22.96
N GLU A 601 -16.04 8.13 22.25
CA GLU A 601 -15.72 9.47 21.74
C GLU A 601 -16.26 10.53 22.71
N ASP A 602 -15.38 11.38 23.24
CA ASP A 602 -15.76 12.48 24.13
C ASP A 602 -16.27 13.72 23.37
N ARG A 603 -16.78 14.71 24.12
CA ARG A 603 -17.24 16.02 23.60
C ARG A 603 -16.28 16.73 22.67
N ASP A 604 -14.99 16.59 22.88
CA ASP A 604 -13.96 17.27 22.11
C ASP A 604 -13.56 16.47 20.85
N GLY A 605 -14.20 15.32 20.60
CA GLY A 605 -13.88 14.42 19.49
C GLY A 605 -12.62 13.58 19.76
N THR A 606 -12.19 13.49 21.02
CA THR A 606 -11.08 12.63 21.43
C THR A 606 -11.62 11.24 21.79
N PHE A 607 -10.92 10.21 21.35
CA PHE A 607 -11.29 8.83 21.61
C PHE A 607 -10.61 8.29 22.86
N TRP A 608 -11.32 7.44 23.59
CA TRP A 608 -10.85 6.74 24.77
C TRP A 608 -11.02 5.25 24.55
N PHE A 609 -9.91 4.51 24.62
CA PHE A 609 -9.88 3.05 24.48
C PHE A 609 -9.63 2.42 25.84
N GLY A 610 -10.59 1.62 26.31
CA GLY A 610 -10.43 0.73 27.44
C GLY A 610 -9.78 -0.58 27.01
N THR A 611 -8.70 -0.98 27.68
CA THR A 611 -7.98 -2.23 27.36
C THR A 611 -8.29 -3.35 28.34
N ILE A 612 -8.04 -4.59 27.90
CA ILE A 612 -8.18 -5.79 28.75
C ILE A 612 -7.20 -5.78 29.92
N LEU A 613 -6.05 -5.11 29.73
CA LEU A 613 -5.03 -4.99 30.78
C LEU A 613 -5.39 -3.94 31.83
N GLY A 614 -6.49 -3.21 31.64
CA GLY A 614 -6.96 -2.17 32.57
C GLY A 614 -6.41 -0.77 32.30
N SER A 615 -5.52 -0.62 31.32
CA SER A 615 -5.06 0.69 30.88
C SER A 615 -6.14 1.40 30.05
N LEU A 616 -6.24 2.72 30.20
CA LEU A 616 -7.00 3.60 29.33
C LEU A 616 -6.05 4.27 28.36
N ILE A 617 -6.46 4.39 27.10
CA ILE A 617 -5.68 5.05 26.07
C ILE A 617 -6.51 6.18 25.50
N ARG A 618 -6.00 7.41 25.60
CA ARG A 618 -6.60 8.56 24.93
C ARG A 618 -5.96 8.70 23.55
N TYR A 619 -6.80 8.77 22.52
CA TYR A 619 -6.42 8.89 21.13
C TYR A 619 -7.02 10.15 20.51
N ARG A 620 -6.15 11.08 20.08
CA ARG A 620 -6.54 12.27 19.33
C ARG A 620 -6.24 12.06 17.87
N MET A 621 -7.29 12.02 17.05
CA MET A 621 -7.13 12.01 15.60
C MET A 621 -6.47 13.31 15.14
N ARG A 622 -5.57 13.19 14.18
CA ARG A 622 -4.92 14.33 13.56
C ARG A 622 -5.52 14.57 12.19
N GLN A 623 -5.71 15.82 11.80
CA GLN A 623 -6.18 16.21 10.46
C GLN A 623 -4.99 16.70 9.62
N PHE A 624 -3.94 15.89 9.56
CA PHE A 624 -2.73 16.20 8.80
C PHE A 624 -2.56 15.15 7.70
N PRO A 625 -2.95 15.46 6.45
CA PRO A 625 -2.86 14.48 5.38
C PRO A 625 -1.40 14.06 5.15
N PRO A 626 -1.15 12.77 4.87
CA PRO A 626 0.17 12.31 4.50
C PRO A 626 0.59 12.91 3.17
N GLN A 627 1.90 12.96 2.90
CA GLN A 627 2.38 13.24 1.55
C GLN A 627 2.47 11.96 0.74
N THR A 628 2.34 12.04 -0.59
CA THR A 628 2.48 10.88 -1.47
C THR A 628 3.41 11.22 -2.61
N ARG A 629 4.33 10.30 -2.94
CA ARG A 629 5.28 10.49 -4.03
C ARG A 629 5.39 9.23 -4.89
N PRO A 630 5.33 9.36 -6.23
CA PRO A 630 5.80 8.33 -7.14
C PRO A 630 7.32 8.25 -6.99
N LEU A 631 7.83 7.10 -6.55
CA LEU A 631 9.26 6.88 -6.40
C LEU A 631 9.88 6.51 -7.73
N ARG A 632 9.27 5.53 -8.42
CA ARG A 632 9.85 4.95 -9.64
C ARG A 632 8.80 4.56 -10.66
N VAL A 633 9.16 4.71 -11.91
CA VAL A 633 8.50 4.03 -13.03
C VAL A 633 9.47 3.02 -13.60
N ILE A 634 9.14 1.74 -13.52
CA ILE A 634 9.99 0.63 -13.98
C ILE A 634 9.36 0.05 -15.24
N ALA A 635 10.09 0.17 -16.35
CA ALA A 635 9.78 -0.44 -17.63
C ALA A 635 11.02 -1.24 -18.08
N LYS A 636 11.56 -1.01 -19.29
CA LYS A 636 12.87 -1.52 -19.69
C LYS A 636 14.02 -0.96 -18.85
N ARG A 637 13.86 0.26 -18.33
CA ARG A 637 14.73 0.88 -17.34
C ARG A 637 13.90 1.42 -16.17
N ALA A 638 14.56 1.68 -15.05
CA ALA A 638 13.96 2.38 -13.93
C ALA A 638 14.17 3.90 -14.10
N TYR A 639 13.09 4.66 -13.96
CA TYR A 639 13.08 6.11 -13.88
C TYR A 639 12.86 6.49 -12.42
N GLU A 640 13.82 7.18 -11.81
CA GLU A 640 13.78 7.62 -10.41
C GLU A 640 13.15 9.02 -10.30
N ASN A 641 12.22 9.20 -9.36
CA ASN A 641 11.43 10.42 -9.12
C ASN A 641 10.90 11.12 -10.40
N PRO A 642 10.21 10.40 -11.30
CA PRO A 642 9.83 10.97 -12.58
C PRO A 642 8.60 11.88 -12.49
N THR A 643 8.62 12.99 -13.21
CA THR A 643 7.44 13.81 -13.50
C THR A 643 6.80 13.45 -14.84
N GLU A 644 7.63 13.13 -15.84
CA GLU A 644 7.26 12.75 -17.19
C GLU A 644 8.13 11.59 -17.68
N VAL A 645 7.53 10.56 -18.27
CA VAL A 645 8.22 9.39 -18.79
C VAL A 645 7.71 9.05 -20.18
N VAL A 646 8.62 9.00 -21.15
CA VAL A 646 8.35 8.46 -22.49
C VAL A 646 8.75 6.98 -22.52
N LEU A 647 7.81 6.14 -22.91
CA LEU A 647 7.94 4.69 -23.00
C LEU A 647 7.76 4.22 -24.45
N THR A 648 8.36 3.08 -24.79
CA THR A 648 8.15 2.45 -26.09
C THR A 648 7.10 1.36 -26.00
N SER A 649 6.31 1.16 -27.05
CA SER A 649 5.27 0.11 -27.09
C SER A 649 5.80 -1.32 -26.86
N SER A 650 7.11 -1.55 -26.97
CA SER A 650 7.77 -2.83 -26.64
C SER A 650 7.96 -3.07 -25.14
N ASP A 651 7.79 -2.04 -24.31
CA ASP A 651 8.05 -2.13 -22.88
C ASP A 651 6.88 -2.86 -22.17
N HIS A 652 7.04 -4.15 -21.94
CA HIS A 652 6.08 -4.97 -21.19
C HIS A 652 6.79 -5.70 -20.04
N PRO A 653 6.38 -5.54 -18.75
CA PRO A 653 5.33 -4.68 -18.16
C PRO A 653 5.83 -3.32 -17.60
N VAL A 654 4.91 -2.37 -17.36
CA VAL A 654 5.18 -1.07 -16.69
C VAL A 654 4.73 -1.15 -15.23
N ILE A 655 5.61 -0.82 -14.31
CA ILE A 655 5.37 -0.84 -12.86
C ILE A 655 5.56 0.56 -12.31
N PHE A 656 4.58 1.04 -11.54
CA PHE A 656 4.67 2.28 -10.79
C PHE A 656 4.91 1.91 -9.34
N GLU A 657 5.97 2.43 -8.75
CA GLU A 657 6.23 2.36 -7.32
C GLU A 657 6.01 3.73 -6.71
N TYR A 658 5.29 3.76 -5.59
CA TYR A 658 4.89 4.98 -4.91
C TYR A 658 4.92 4.75 -3.40
N LYS A 659 5.09 5.83 -2.65
CA LYS A 659 5.20 5.77 -1.20
C LYS A 659 4.51 6.97 -0.56
N GLY A 660 3.71 6.70 0.47
CA GLY A 660 3.19 7.71 1.36
C GLY A 660 4.23 8.03 2.43
N MET A 661 4.38 9.31 2.77
CA MET A 661 5.28 9.80 3.81
C MET A 661 4.45 10.37 4.95
N SER A 662 4.62 9.78 6.13
CA SER A 662 4.05 10.23 7.39
C SER A 662 4.97 9.82 8.55
N PHE A 663 4.95 10.59 9.62
CA PHE A 663 5.67 10.28 10.86
C PHE A 663 4.81 9.50 11.86
N SER A 664 3.47 9.56 11.70
CA SER A 664 2.49 8.88 12.55
C SER A 664 2.07 7.51 12.01
N THR A 665 2.07 7.34 10.68
CA THR A 665 1.64 6.11 10.01
C THR A 665 2.77 5.57 9.14
N HIS A 666 3.16 4.32 9.36
CA HIS A 666 4.17 3.67 8.52
C HIS A 666 3.63 3.43 7.10
N PRO A 667 4.42 3.58 6.02
CA PRO A 667 3.93 3.47 4.64
C PRO A 667 3.21 2.15 4.31
N ARG A 668 3.59 1.04 4.95
CA ARG A 668 2.96 -0.28 4.83
C ARG A 668 1.60 -0.41 5.54
N ASP A 669 1.35 0.45 6.52
CA ASP A 669 0.07 0.49 7.25
C ASP A 669 -0.89 1.53 6.66
N MET A 670 -0.43 2.35 5.70
CA MET A 670 -1.28 3.24 4.90
C MET A 670 -2.08 2.47 3.84
N LEU A 671 -3.19 3.06 3.42
CA LEU A 671 -3.93 2.66 2.23
C LEU A 671 -3.58 3.58 1.06
N TYR A 672 -3.65 3.04 -0.14
CA TYR A 672 -3.39 3.75 -1.39
C TYR A 672 -4.53 3.54 -2.36
N VAL A 673 -5.00 4.62 -2.95
CA VAL A 673 -5.90 4.58 -4.11
C VAL A 673 -5.16 5.15 -5.31
N TYR A 674 -5.30 4.49 -6.46
CA TYR A 674 -4.61 4.90 -7.68
C TYR A 674 -5.51 4.77 -8.90
N ARG A 675 -5.12 5.44 -9.99
CA ARG A 675 -5.69 5.25 -11.32
C ARG A 675 -4.70 5.70 -12.39
N LEU A 676 -4.79 5.10 -13.57
CA LEU A 676 -4.12 5.55 -14.78
C LEU A 676 -5.15 6.20 -15.71
N LYS A 677 -5.24 7.53 -15.68
CA LYS A 677 -6.14 8.27 -16.57
C LYS A 677 -5.78 7.98 -18.02
N GLY A 678 -6.81 7.71 -18.83
CA GLY A 678 -6.64 7.23 -20.22
C GLY A 678 -6.71 5.70 -20.35
N TYR A 679 -6.61 4.96 -19.24
CA TYR A 679 -6.75 3.50 -19.18
C TYR A 679 -7.85 3.05 -18.21
N ASP A 680 -7.81 3.53 -16.97
CA ASP A 680 -8.80 3.25 -15.93
C ASP A 680 -10.01 4.19 -16.06
N THR A 681 -11.23 3.66 -15.82
CA THR A 681 -12.46 4.47 -15.82
C THR A 681 -12.63 5.26 -14.51
N ASP A 682 -12.28 4.64 -13.38
CA ASP A 682 -12.42 5.18 -12.03
C ASP A 682 -11.19 4.85 -11.18
N TRP A 683 -11.15 5.35 -9.94
CA TRP A 683 -10.14 4.95 -8.95
C TRP A 683 -10.23 3.46 -8.64
N GLN A 684 -9.08 2.80 -8.56
CA GLN A 684 -8.99 1.41 -8.15
C GLN A 684 -9.28 1.27 -6.64
N PRO A 685 -9.76 0.10 -6.17
CA PRO A 685 -9.97 -0.16 -4.74
C PRO A 685 -8.71 0.10 -3.92
N ALA A 686 -8.89 0.59 -2.69
CA ALA A 686 -7.76 0.87 -1.83
C ALA A 686 -6.92 -0.40 -1.56
N THR A 687 -5.60 -0.25 -1.64
CA THR A 687 -4.64 -1.33 -1.38
C THR A 687 -3.55 -0.87 -0.43
N ARG A 688 -2.86 -1.81 0.24
CA ARG A 688 -1.63 -1.53 0.99
C ARG A 688 -0.37 -1.72 0.14
N ASP A 689 -0.54 -2.15 -1.12
CA ASP A 689 0.57 -2.31 -2.05
C ASP A 689 1.13 -0.95 -2.47
N MET A 690 2.44 -0.79 -2.31
CA MET A 690 3.22 0.39 -2.71
C MET A 690 3.67 0.31 -4.18
N SER A 691 3.14 -0.64 -4.94
CA SER A 691 3.45 -0.79 -6.36
C SER A 691 2.26 -1.34 -7.13
N VAL A 692 2.04 -0.83 -8.33
CA VAL A 692 1.05 -1.35 -9.28
C VAL A 692 1.70 -1.70 -10.61
N ARG A 693 1.20 -2.75 -11.26
CA ARG A 693 1.68 -3.22 -12.56
C ARG A 693 0.59 -3.11 -13.62
N TYR A 694 0.86 -2.33 -14.66
CA TYR A 694 0.08 -2.32 -15.90
C TYR A 694 0.77 -3.16 -16.97
N ARG A 695 0.02 -4.06 -17.60
CA ARG A 695 0.52 -4.93 -18.68
C ARG A 695 0.00 -4.42 -20.00
N ASN A 696 0.89 -4.34 -21.00
CA ASN A 696 0.55 -4.00 -22.38
C ASN A 696 -0.23 -2.69 -22.51
N LEU A 697 0.34 -1.59 -21.99
CA LEU A 697 -0.24 -0.26 -22.17
C LEU A 697 -0.27 0.08 -23.67
N PRO A 698 -1.45 0.44 -24.23
CA PRO A 698 -1.53 0.88 -25.62
C PRO A 698 -0.74 2.16 -25.88
N GLN A 699 -0.57 2.51 -27.15
CA GLN A 699 -0.03 3.81 -27.54
C GLN A 699 -0.98 4.93 -27.10
N GLY A 700 -0.42 5.98 -26.52
CA GLY A 700 -1.16 7.15 -26.08
C GLY A 700 -0.54 7.83 -24.87
N ASP A 701 -1.16 8.93 -24.46
CA ASP A 701 -0.80 9.68 -23.27
C ASP A 701 -1.68 9.26 -22.09
N TYR A 702 -1.02 9.01 -20.96
CA TYR A 702 -1.63 8.60 -19.72
C TYR A 702 -1.12 9.47 -18.58
N ILE A 703 -1.94 9.59 -17.54
CA ILE A 703 -1.55 10.24 -16.29
C ILE A 703 -1.78 9.27 -15.16
N PHE A 704 -0.70 8.76 -14.58
CA PHE A 704 -0.78 7.95 -13.37
C PHE A 704 -1.04 8.87 -12.19
N GLN A 705 -2.06 8.56 -11.39
CA GLN A 705 -2.46 9.33 -10.22
C GLN A 705 -2.55 8.41 -9.01
N VAL A 706 -2.02 8.85 -7.87
CA VAL A 706 -2.05 8.10 -6.62
C VAL A 706 -2.30 9.02 -5.43
N ARG A 707 -3.01 8.51 -4.43
CA ARG A 707 -3.17 9.13 -3.10
C ARG A 707 -2.87 8.11 -2.02
N ALA A 708 -2.21 8.54 -0.96
CA ALA A 708 -2.09 7.81 0.29
C ALA A 708 -3.19 8.23 1.26
N ILE A 709 -3.56 7.31 2.13
CA ILE A 709 -4.55 7.48 3.18
C ILE A 709 -3.90 6.98 4.47
N ASP A 710 -3.81 7.85 5.47
CA ASP A 710 -3.16 7.53 6.74
C ASP A 710 -4.08 6.75 7.70
N ARG A 711 -3.60 6.53 8.94
CA ARG A 711 -4.36 5.83 9.99
C ARG A 711 -5.64 6.54 10.45
N ASP A 712 -5.74 7.85 10.21
CA ASP A 712 -6.87 8.71 10.59
C ASP A 712 -7.83 8.97 9.42
N LEU A 713 -7.64 8.28 8.28
CA LEU A 713 -8.39 8.44 7.03
C LEU A 713 -8.20 9.81 6.35
N ASN A 714 -7.07 10.48 6.60
CA ASN A 714 -6.71 11.68 5.85
C ASN A 714 -6.14 11.30 4.49
N TYR A 715 -6.68 11.89 3.43
CA TYR A 715 -6.22 11.69 2.06
C TYR A 715 -5.10 12.68 1.73
N SER A 716 -4.01 12.18 1.15
CA SER A 716 -2.99 13.03 0.56
C SER A 716 -3.53 13.83 -0.62
N GLU A 717 -2.80 14.88 -1.01
CA GLU A 717 -2.92 15.46 -2.34
C GLU A 717 -2.65 14.40 -3.43
N ILE A 718 -3.14 14.64 -4.65
CA ILE A 718 -2.90 13.73 -5.78
C ILE A 718 -1.45 13.90 -6.22
N ALA A 719 -0.69 12.82 -6.22
CA ALA A 719 0.60 12.77 -6.87
C ALA A 719 0.45 12.20 -8.28
N GLU A 720 1.10 12.82 -9.27
CA GLU A 720 0.90 12.52 -10.69
C GLU A 720 2.20 12.26 -11.44
N VAL A 721 2.18 11.33 -12.41
CA VAL A 721 3.26 11.10 -13.38
C VAL A 721 2.65 11.04 -14.78
N GLN A 722 3.19 11.83 -15.71
CA GLN A 722 2.80 11.82 -17.12
C GLN A 722 3.54 10.70 -17.86
N ILE A 723 2.81 9.91 -18.63
CA ILE A 723 3.34 8.76 -19.36
C ILE A 723 2.91 8.85 -20.81
N SER A 724 3.87 8.94 -21.72
CA SER A 724 3.61 8.88 -23.16
C SER A 724 4.16 7.57 -23.70
N VAL A 725 3.28 6.70 -24.20
CA VAL A 725 3.66 5.45 -24.86
C VAL A 725 3.71 5.72 -26.35
N GLU A 726 4.92 5.76 -26.89
CA GLU A 726 5.17 5.98 -28.31
C GLU A 726 5.39 4.65 -29.05
N SER A 727 5.09 4.65 -30.36
CA SER A 727 5.49 3.57 -31.24
C SER A 727 7.02 3.59 -31.38
N ASP A 728 7.64 2.41 -31.28
CA ASP A 728 9.08 2.31 -31.55
C ASP A 728 9.31 2.62 -33.04
N LEU A 729 9.84 3.81 -33.35
CA LEU A 729 10.12 4.27 -34.72
C LEU A 729 11.03 3.29 -35.49
N HIS A 730 11.83 2.47 -34.79
CA HIS A 730 12.64 1.45 -35.42
C HIS A 730 11.81 0.22 -35.79
N VAL A 731 10.79 -0.12 -35.00
CA VAL A 731 9.83 -1.20 -35.29
C VAL A 731 8.76 -0.74 -36.27
N GLU A 732 8.32 0.51 -36.27
CA GLU A 732 7.50 1.06 -37.37
C GLU A 732 8.34 1.23 -38.63
N GLY A 733 9.61 1.62 -38.54
CA GLY A 733 10.53 1.60 -39.67
C GLY A 733 10.77 0.19 -40.22
N LEU A 734 10.88 -0.81 -39.34
CA LEU A 734 11.03 -2.22 -39.71
C LEU A 734 9.71 -2.86 -40.13
N ILE A 735 8.56 -2.53 -39.55
CA ILE A 735 7.23 -3.04 -39.92
C ILE A 735 6.75 -2.34 -41.17
N VAL A 736 7.03 -1.05 -41.35
CA VAL A 736 6.83 -0.35 -42.63
C VAL A 736 7.83 -0.88 -43.65
N ALA A 737 9.10 -1.14 -43.34
CA ALA A 737 10.02 -1.80 -44.28
C ALA A 737 9.62 -3.25 -44.61
N LEU A 738 9.17 -4.03 -43.62
CA LEU A 738 8.69 -5.41 -43.77
C LEU A 738 7.35 -5.45 -44.52
N ASN A 739 6.43 -4.51 -44.27
CA ASN A 739 5.14 -4.42 -44.97
C ASN A 739 5.22 -3.67 -46.31
N SER A 740 6.23 -2.80 -46.52
CA SER A 740 6.45 -2.10 -47.79
C SER A 740 7.37 -2.87 -48.75
N GLN A 741 8.03 -3.94 -48.28
CA GLN A 741 8.82 -4.85 -49.11
C GLN A 741 8.36 -6.32 -49.10
N GLU A 742 7.18 -6.64 -48.59
CA GLU A 742 6.50 -7.86 -49.02
C GLU A 742 5.99 -7.65 -50.45
N SER A 743 6.76 -8.12 -51.44
CA SER A 743 6.28 -8.24 -52.81
C SER A 743 4.97 -9.01 -52.80
N ASN A 744 3.85 -8.34 -53.08
CA ASN A 744 2.51 -8.96 -53.25
C ASN A 744 2.43 -9.78 -54.56
N GLU A 745 3.53 -10.40 -54.96
CA GLU A 745 3.69 -11.17 -56.18
C GLU A 745 4.06 -12.61 -55.84
N PHE A 746 3.42 -13.53 -56.53
CA PHE A 746 3.80 -14.93 -56.48
C PHE A 746 5.05 -15.15 -57.31
N ILE A 747 5.99 -15.90 -56.76
CA ILE A 747 7.27 -16.22 -57.39
C ILE A 747 7.16 -17.61 -58.05
N GLY A 748 7.52 -17.69 -59.32
CA GLY A 748 7.41 -18.88 -60.16
C GLY A 748 6.64 -18.64 -61.47
N GLN A 749 6.99 -19.41 -62.51
CA GLN A 749 6.44 -19.32 -63.87
C GLN A 749 5.71 -20.59 -64.32
N SER A 750 5.55 -21.58 -63.42
CA SER A 750 4.91 -22.85 -63.75
C SER A 750 3.48 -22.66 -64.27
N LYS A 751 3.10 -23.49 -65.25
CA LYS A 751 1.74 -23.48 -65.82
C LYS A 751 0.65 -23.64 -64.75
N ALA A 752 0.91 -24.44 -63.72
CA ALA A 752 -0.03 -24.68 -62.63
C ALA A 752 -0.23 -23.43 -61.76
N LEU A 753 0.85 -22.70 -61.43
CA LEU A 753 0.77 -21.45 -60.67
C LEU A 753 0.12 -20.33 -61.48
N HIS A 754 0.39 -20.23 -62.79
CA HIS A 754 -0.28 -19.29 -63.68
C HIS A 754 -1.79 -19.51 -63.77
N GLN A 755 -2.25 -20.77 -63.83
CA GLN A 755 -3.69 -21.08 -63.80
C GLN A 755 -4.34 -20.66 -62.48
N PHE A 756 -3.66 -20.87 -61.35
CA PHE A 756 -4.11 -20.40 -60.04
C PHE A 756 -4.22 -18.87 -60.01
N GLN A 757 -3.15 -18.15 -60.38
CA GLN A 757 -3.13 -16.68 -60.40
C GLN A 757 -4.21 -16.10 -61.31
N PHE A 758 -4.46 -16.71 -62.47
CA PHE A 758 -5.51 -16.28 -63.40
C PHE A 758 -6.91 -16.38 -62.78
N ARG A 759 -7.21 -17.47 -62.08
CA ARG A 759 -8.49 -17.64 -61.36
C ARG A 759 -8.59 -16.68 -60.18
N LEU A 760 -7.50 -16.47 -59.44
CA LEU A 760 -7.42 -15.55 -58.32
C LEU A 760 -7.67 -14.10 -58.74
N LYS A 761 -7.03 -13.64 -59.82
CA LYS A 761 -7.25 -12.30 -60.41
C LYS A 761 -8.69 -12.09 -60.87
N LYS A 762 -9.34 -13.11 -61.45
CA LYS A 762 -10.74 -13.03 -61.90
C LYS A 762 -11.73 -12.90 -60.74
N VAL A 763 -11.51 -13.60 -59.62
CA VAL A 763 -12.40 -13.50 -58.46
C VAL A 763 -12.09 -12.28 -57.58
N ALA A 764 -10.87 -11.74 -57.65
CA ALA A 764 -10.47 -10.56 -56.87
C ALA A 764 -11.41 -9.36 -57.05
N SER A 765 -11.89 -9.12 -58.27
CA SER A 765 -12.82 -8.02 -58.60
C SER A 765 -14.26 -8.22 -58.12
N THR A 766 -14.59 -9.36 -57.48
CA THR A 766 -15.92 -9.68 -56.97
C THR A 766 -15.96 -9.65 -55.44
N ASP A 767 -17.14 -9.59 -54.85
CA ASP A 767 -17.40 -9.72 -53.41
C ASP A 767 -17.64 -11.17 -52.96
N MET A 768 -17.51 -12.14 -53.87
CA MET A 768 -17.74 -13.56 -53.57
C MET A 768 -16.76 -14.08 -52.51
N THR A 769 -17.27 -14.96 -51.64
CA THR A 769 -16.48 -15.76 -50.71
C THR A 769 -15.56 -16.69 -51.51
N VAL A 770 -14.26 -16.65 -51.18
CA VAL A 770 -13.24 -17.46 -51.86
C VAL A 770 -12.71 -18.53 -50.92
N MET A 771 -12.71 -19.77 -51.38
CA MET A 771 -12.17 -20.91 -50.64
C MET A 771 -10.85 -21.37 -51.25
N ILE A 772 -9.76 -21.20 -50.52
CA ILE A 772 -8.40 -21.56 -50.94
C ILE A 772 -8.06 -22.95 -50.37
N MET A 773 -7.99 -23.94 -51.25
CA MET A 773 -7.63 -25.32 -50.89
C MET A 773 -6.18 -25.57 -51.27
N GLY A 774 -5.47 -26.32 -50.44
CA GLY A 774 -4.10 -26.73 -50.72
C GLY A 774 -3.42 -27.25 -49.47
N GLU A 775 -2.33 -27.99 -49.63
CA GLU A 775 -1.60 -28.60 -48.52
C GLU A 775 -1.01 -27.56 -47.56
N THR A 776 -0.57 -28.02 -46.39
CA THR A 776 0.08 -27.15 -45.41
C THR A 776 1.33 -26.53 -46.02
N GLY A 777 1.51 -25.22 -45.88
CA GLY A 777 2.75 -24.55 -46.29
C GLY A 777 2.93 -24.26 -47.79
N VAL A 778 1.89 -24.40 -48.62
CA VAL A 778 1.95 -24.04 -50.06
C VAL A 778 1.85 -22.53 -50.36
N GLY A 779 1.57 -21.69 -49.35
CA GLY A 779 1.42 -20.23 -49.50
C GLY A 779 -0.03 -19.68 -49.49
N LYS A 780 -0.98 -20.37 -48.83
CA LYS A 780 -2.40 -19.94 -48.78
C LYS A 780 -2.61 -18.55 -48.16
N GLY A 781 -1.83 -18.17 -47.15
CA GLY A 781 -1.87 -16.83 -46.56
C GLY A 781 -1.46 -15.72 -47.54
N LEU A 782 -0.43 -15.96 -48.36
CA LEU A 782 -0.01 -15.05 -49.43
C LEU A 782 -1.13 -14.89 -50.47
N ALA A 783 -1.77 -16.00 -50.86
CA ALA A 783 -2.91 -15.96 -51.76
C ALA A 783 -4.06 -15.07 -51.26
N ALA A 784 -4.40 -15.15 -49.98
CA ALA A 784 -5.43 -14.31 -49.38
C ALA A 784 -5.04 -12.82 -49.38
N ARG A 785 -3.77 -12.49 -49.13
CA ARG A 785 -3.25 -11.11 -49.18
C ARG A 785 -3.27 -10.55 -50.60
N VAL A 786 -2.80 -11.31 -51.59
CA VAL A 786 -2.85 -10.92 -53.00
C VAL A 786 -4.30 -10.71 -53.45
N LEU A 787 -5.21 -11.59 -53.03
CA LEU A 787 -6.63 -11.45 -53.32
C LEU A 787 -7.21 -10.16 -52.72
N HIS A 788 -6.86 -9.82 -51.48
CA HIS A 788 -7.27 -8.58 -50.84
C HIS A 788 -6.73 -7.34 -51.58
N ALA A 789 -5.43 -7.31 -51.89
CA ALA A 789 -4.78 -6.20 -52.58
C ALA A 789 -5.36 -5.91 -53.98
N LEU A 790 -5.81 -6.96 -54.69
CA LEU A 790 -6.44 -6.87 -56.01
C LEU A 790 -7.95 -6.62 -55.96
N SER A 791 -8.54 -6.51 -54.78
CA SER A 791 -9.99 -6.39 -54.60
C SER A 791 -10.47 -4.97 -54.34
N PRO A 792 -11.79 -4.69 -54.48
CA PRO A 792 -12.39 -3.44 -54.05
C PRO A 792 -12.25 -3.16 -52.53
N TYR A 793 -11.89 -4.18 -51.74
CA TYR A 793 -11.71 -4.09 -50.29
C TYR A 793 -10.28 -3.73 -49.85
N ARG A 794 -9.37 -3.47 -50.80
CA ARG A 794 -7.94 -3.19 -50.55
C ARG A 794 -7.67 -2.00 -49.64
N ASP A 795 -8.59 -1.04 -49.60
CA ASP A 795 -8.47 0.17 -48.78
C ASP A 795 -8.98 -0.07 -47.34
N GLY A 796 -9.59 -1.23 -47.08
CA GLY A 796 -10.05 -1.67 -45.76
C GLY A 796 -9.09 -2.64 -45.07
N PRO A 797 -9.34 -2.99 -43.79
CA PRO A 797 -8.43 -3.82 -43.02
C PRO A 797 -8.40 -5.30 -43.47
N PHE A 798 -7.21 -5.89 -43.62
CA PHE A 798 -7.02 -7.34 -43.75
C PHE A 798 -6.83 -7.97 -42.36
N ILE A 799 -7.82 -8.74 -41.90
CA ILE A 799 -7.80 -9.38 -40.58
C ILE A 799 -7.71 -10.89 -40.73
N GLN A 800 -6.63 -11.49 -40.24
CA GLN A 800 -6.40 -12.93 -40.24
C GLN A 800 -6.82 -13.58 -38.92
N VAL A 801 -7.51 -14.72 -39.02
CA VAL A 801 -7.89 -15.58 -37.91
C VAL A 801 -7.44 -17.00 -38.26
N ASN A 802 -6.59 -17.59 -37.42
CA ASN A 802 -6.32 -19.02 -37.50
C ASN A 802 -7.34 -19.73 -36.59
N CYS A 803 -8.14 -20.62 -37.19
CA CYS A 803 -9.23 -21.31 -36.51
C CYS A 803 -8.78 -22.47 -35.58
N GLY A 804 -7.54 -22.95 -35.70
CA GLY A 804 -6.98 -24.04 -34.89
C GLY A 804 -6.00 -23.60 -33.78
N ALA A 805 -5.51 -22.36 -33.79
CA ALA A 805 -4.42 -21.91 -32.91
C ALA A 805 -4.84 -21.51 -31.48
N LEU A 806 -6.14 -21.41 -31.18
CA LEU A 806 -6.65 -20.93 -29.89
C LEU A 806 -7.59 -21.96 -29.24
N PRO A 807 -7.64 -22.04 -27.89
CA PRO A 807 -8.65 -22.82 -27.17
C PRO A 807 -10.08 -22.38 -27.54
N GLU A 808 -11.01 -23.34 -27.60
CA GLU A 808 -12.40 -23.16 -28.05
C GLU A 808 -13.15 -22.02 -27.31
N SER A 809 -12.85 -21.80 -26.02
CA SER A 809 -13.48 -20.72 -25.24
C SER A 809 -12.96 -19.31 -25.55
N LEU A 810 -11.77 -19.20 -26.13
CA LEU A 810 -11.12 -17.91 -26.43
C LEU A 810 -11.34 -17.48 -27.88
N ILE A 811 -11.47 -18.42 -28.81
CA ILE A 811 -11.66 -18.12 -30.22
C ILE A 811 -12.99 -17.41 -30.50
N ASP A 812 -14.06 -17.79 -29.80
CA ASP A 812 -15.35 -17.11 -29.89
C ASP A 812 -15.22 -15.62 -29.50
N SER A 813 -14.47 -15.35 -28.43
CA SER A 813 -14.29 -14.01 -27.86
C SER A 813 -13.38 -13.15 -28.76
N GLU A 814 -12.39 -13.77 -29.38
CA GLU A 814 -11.54 -13.13 -30.38
C GLU A 814 -12.31 -12.85 -31.69
N LEU A 815 -13.12 -13.79 -32.18
CA LEU A 815 -13.80 -13.67 -33.46
C LEU A 815 -14.98 -12.68 -33.39
N PHE A 816 -15.88 -12.88 -32.42
CA PHE A 816 -17.14 -12.12 -32.32
C PHE A 816 -17.15 -11.04 -31.23
N GLY A 817 -16.18 -11.04 -30.30
CA GLY A 817 -16.15 -10.12 -29.17
C GLY A 817 -17.11 -10.51 -28.05
N HIS A 818 -17.04 -9.82 -26.92
CA HIS A 818 -17.92 -10.09 -25.76
C HIS A 818 -18.42 -8.81 -25.09
N GLU A 819 -19.60 -8.90 -24.48
CA GLU A 819 -20.15 -7.88 -23.60
C GLU A 819 -19.64 -8.05 -22.16
N LYS A 820 -19.73 -6.97 -21.36
CA LYS A 820 -19.36 -7.00 -19.94
C LYS A 820 -20.23 -8.02 -19.20
N GLY A 821 -19.60 -8.94 -18.46
CA GLY A 821 -20.28 -9.99 -17.71
C GLY A 821 -20.63 -11.25 -18.50
N ALA A 822 -20.15 -11.39 -19.75
CA ALA A 822 -20.41 -12.56 -20.58
C ALA A 822 -19.86 -13.90 -20.00
N PHE A 823 -18.81 -13.83 -19.18
CA PHE A 823 -18.22 -14.95 -18.42
C PHE A 823 -17.47 -14.40 -17.20
N THR A 824 -17.03 -15.25 -16.27
CA THR A 824 -16.45 -14.87 -14.96
C THR A 824 -15.24 -13.91 -15.01
N ASN A 825 -14.53 -13.84 -16.15
CA ASN A 825 -13.41 -12.91 -16.37
C ASN A 825 -13.70 -11.76 -17.36
N ALA A 826 -14.95 -11.58 -17.81
CA ALA A 826 -15.35 -10.54 -18.77
C ALA A 826 -15.63 -9.20 -18.05
N LEU A 827 -14.61 -8.60 -17.44
CA LEU A 827 -14.71 -7.37 -16.64
C LEU A 827 -15.03 -6.11 -17.50
N SER A 828 -14.74 -6.16 -18.80
CA SER A 828 -14.99 -5.08 -19.76
C SER A 828 -15.48 -5.63 -21.11
N ARG A 829 -16.02 -4.76 -21.97
CA ARG A 829 -16.48 -5.11 -23.32
C ARG A 829 -15.29 -5.17 -24.29
N ARG A 830 -15.26 -6.16 -25.18
CA ARG A 830 -14.21 -6.32 -26.21
C ARG A 830 -14.79 -6.46 -27.62
N LEU A 831 -14.23 -5.74 -28.58
CA LEU A 831 -14.62 -5.84 -30.00
C LEU A 831 -13.98 -7.07 -30.66
N GLY A 832 -14.78 -7.83 -31.41
CA GLY A 832 -14.32 -9.02 -32.14
C GLY A 832 -13.60 -8.70 -33.46
N LYS A 833 -12.85 -9.67 -33.98
CA LYS A 833 -12.15 -9.58 -35.27
C LYS A 833 -13.10 -9.38 -36.46
N VAL A 834 -14.32 -9.91 -36.41
CA VAL A 834 -15.34 -9.64 -37.45
C VAL A 834 -15.71 -8.15 -37.50
N GLU A 835 -15.88 -7.52 -36.33
CA GLU A 835 -16.19 -6.09 -36.24
C GLU A 835 -15.03 -5.23 -36.73
N ARG A 836 -13.79 -5.63 -36.43
CA ARG A 836 -12.57 -4.96 -36.87
C ARG A 836 -12.31 -5.12 -38.37
N ALA A 837 -12.82 -6.17 -39.00
CA ALA A 837 -12.68 -6.43 -40.44
C ALA A 837 -13.72 -5.70 -41.30
N LYS A 838 -14.53 -4.82 -40.71
CA LYS A 838 -15.58 -4.08 -41.42
C LYS A 838 -14.99 -3.27 -42.58
N ASN A 839 -15.64 -3.35 -43.75
CA ASN A 839 -15.22 -2.77 -45.02
C ASN A 839 -13.86 -3.30 -45.55
N GLY A 840 -13.32 -4.35 -44.96
CA GLY A 840 -12.07 -4.99 -45.37
C GLY A 840 -12.25 -6.47 -45.72
N THR A 841 -11.25 -7.29 -45.42
CA THR A 841 -11.27 -8.74 -45.67
C THR A 841 -10.96 -9.52 -44.40
N LEU A 842 -11.84 -10.46 -44.06
CA LEU A 842 -11.66 -11.44 -43.00
C LEU A 842 -11.12 -12.74 -43.60
N PHE A 843 -9.86 -13.07 -43.30
CA PHE A 843 -9.22 -14.31 -43.72
C PHE A 843 -9.28 -15.36 -42.60
N LEU A 844 -9.99 -16.46 -42.87
CA LEU A 844 -10.17 -17.60 -41.97
C LEU A 844 -9.23 -18.73 -42.42
N ASP A 845 -8.09 -18.85 -41.76
CA ASP A 845 -7.11 -19.90 -42.02
C ASP A 845 -7.45 -21.15 -41.20
N GLU A 846 -7.21 -22.33 -41.78
CA GLU A 846 -7.52 -23.63 -41.18
C GLU A 846 -8.99 -23.79 -40.77
N ILE A 847 -9.93 -23.37 -41.64
CA ILE A 847 -11.38 -23.41 -41.35
C ILE A 847 -11.91 -24.82 -41.00
N GLY A 848 -11.21 -25.87 -41.44
CA GLY A 848 -11.54 -27.26 -41.09
C GLY A 848 -11.26 -27.65 -39.63
N ASP A 849 -10.58 -26.81 -38.86
CA ASP A 849 -10.34 -27.00 -37.42
C ASP A 849 -11.40 -26.33 -36.53
N MET A 850 -12.42 -25.71 -37.13
CA MET A 850 -13.45 -24.99 -36.40
C MET A 850 -14.54 -25.93 -35.85
N THR A 851 -14.90 -25.78 -34.58
CA THR A 851 -15.94 -26.59 -33.92
C THR A 851 -17.35 -26.31 -34.44
N LEU A 852 -18.27 -27.27 -34.29
CA LEU A 852 -19.63 -27.20 -34.84
C LEU A 852 -20.43 -25.98 -34.33
N GLU A 853 -20.18 -25.51 -33.10
CA GLU A 853 -20.85 -24.33 -32.55
C GLU A 853 -20.44 -23.05 -33.28
N MET A 854 -19.13 -22.88 -33.52
CA MET A 854 -18.60 -21.75 -34.28
C MET A 854 -19.07 -21.77 -35.74
N GLN A 855 -19.24 -22.97 -36.32
CA GLN A 855 -19.78 -23.13 -37.68
C GLN A 855 -21.17 -22.52 -37.83
N ILE A 856 -22.01 -22.59 -36.78
CA ILE A 856 -23.34 -21.95 -36.77
C ILE A 856 -23.23 -20.42 -36.78
N LYS A 857 -22.34 -19.85 -35.94
CA LYS A 857 -22.14 -18.40 -35.84
C LYS A 857 -21.54 -17.84 -37.13
N LEU A 858 -20.60 -18.56 -37.75
CA LEU A 858 -20.02 -18.18 -39.03
C LEU A 858 -21.04 -18.26 -40.19
N LEU A 859 -21.91 -19.27 -40.19
CA LEU A 859 -22.95 -19.39 -41.20
C LEU A 859 -23.88 -18.16 -41.19
N ARG A 860 -24.30 -17.68 -40.01
CA ARG A 860 -25.07 -16.44 -39.87
C ARG A 860 -24.35 -15.22 -40.44
N LEU A 861 -23.03 -15.13 -40.23
CA LEU A 861 -22.22 -14.06 -40.80
C LEU A 861 -22.17 -14.13 -42.33
N LEU A 862 -22.04 -15.33 -42.91
CA LEU A 862 -21.98 -15.55 -44.36
C LEU A 862 -23.32 -15.33 -45.07
N ASP A 863 -24.45 -15.64 -44.41
CA ASP A 863 -25.78 -15.53 -44.99
C ASP A 863 -26.40 -14.15 -44.81
N GLU A 864 -26.30 -13.58 -43.61
CA GLU A 864 -27.01 -12.35 -43.23
C GLU A 864 -26.09 -11.13 -43.10
N GLY A 865 -24.76 -11.32 -43.15
CA GLY A 865 -23.79 -10.28 -42.82
C GLY A 865 -23.86 -9.82 -41.37
N ALA A 866 -24.44 -10.66 -40.50
CA ALA A 866 -24.81 -10.33 -39.14
C ALA A 866 -24.16 -11.29 -38.12
N PHE A 867 -23.83 -10.76 -36.94
CA PHE A 867 -23.27 -11.53 -35.83
C PHE A 867 -23.68 -10.92 -34.48
N GLU A 868 -23.48 -11.67 -33.41
CA GLU A 868 -23.74 -11.24 -32.02
C GLU A 868 -22.47 -11.39 -31.18
N ARG A 869 -22.28 -10.47 -30.23
CA ARG A 869 -21.20 -10.61 -29.24
C ARG A 869 -21.58 -11.66 -28.20
N ILE A 870 -20.59 -12.34 -27.63
CA ILE A 870 -20.82 -13.30 -26.54
C ILE A 870 -21.43 -12.56 -25.34
N GLY A 871 -22.50 -13.12 -24.78
CA GLY A 871 -23.25 -12.53 -23.67
C GLY A 871 -24.11 -11.33 -24.06
N GLY A 872 -24.10 -10.92 -25.32
CA GLY A 872 -24.96 -9.87 -25.86
C GLY A 872 -26.14 -10.45 -26.65
N ASN A 873 -27.26 -9.73 -26.65
CA ASN A 873 -28.47 -10.05 -27.43
C ASN A 873 -28.68 -9.08 -28.61
N ARG A 874 -27.67 -8.25 -28.92
CA ARG A 874 -27.73 -7.26 -29.99
C ARG A 874 -27.07 -7.80 -31.25
N THR A 875 -27.87 -8.01 -32.30
CA THR A 875 -27.39 -8.33 -33.64
C THR A 875 -26.68 -7.13 -34.28
N LEU A 876 -25.46 -7.32 -34.74
CA LEU A 876 -24.61 -6.33 -35.39
C LEU A 876 -24.37 -6.73 -36.85
N LYS A 877 -24.23 -5.75 -37.76
CA LYS A 877 -23.88 -5.99 -39.16
C LYS A 877 -22.46 -5.56 -39.46
N ALA A 878 -21.68 -6.45 -40.05
CA ALA A 878 -20.33 -6.17 -40.55
C ALA A 878 -20.24 -6.62 -42.01
N GLN A 879 -20.20 -5.65 -42.92
CA GLN A 879 -19.96 -5.93 -44.34
C GLN A 879 -18.45 -6.12 -44.53
N THR A 880 -18.02 -7.38 -44.63
CA THR A 880 -16.62 -7.77 -44.82
C THR A 880 -16.54 -8.88 -45.87
N ARG A 881 -15.48 -8.88 -46.68
CA ARG A 881 -15.22 -9.99 -47.60
C ARG A 881 -14.66 -11.17 -46.82
N ILE A 882 -15.21 -12.36 -47.01
CA ILE A 882 -14.72 -13.58 -46.34
C ILE A 882 -13.85 -14.37 -47.31
N VAL A 883 -12.64 -14.73 -46.86
CA VAL A 883 -11.73 -15.63 -47.56
C VAL A 883 -11.40 -16.76 -46.59
N ALA A 884 -11.61 -18.01 -46.99
CA ALA A 884 -11.34 -19.16 -46.14
C ALA A 884 -10.25 -20.05 -46.76
N ALA A 885 -9.44 -20.69 -45.93
CA ALA A 885 -8.41 -21.62 -46.36
C ALA A 885 -8.44 -22.91 -45.54
N THR A 886 -8.15 -24.04 -46.20
CA THR A 886 -8.01 -25.35 -45.53
C THR A 886 -7.02 -26.25 -46.27
N ASN A 887 -6.43 -27.18 -45.52
CA ASN A 887 -5.71 -28.35 -46.02
C ASN A 887 -6.51 -29.65 -45.85
N ARG A 888 -7.63 -29.64 -45.10
CA ARG A 888 -8.46 -30.82 -44.82
C ARG A 888 -9.51 -31.06 -45.90
N ASN A 889 -9.92 -32.31 -46.06
CA ASN A 889 -11.01 -32.69 -46.95
C ASN A 889 -12.38 -32.41 -46.30
N LEU A 890 -12.89 -31.18 -46.47
CA LEU A 890 -14.18 -30.79 -45.87
C LEU A 890 -15.35 -31.67 -46.34
N LYS A 891 -15.29 -32.22 -47.56
CA LYS A 891 -16.35 -33.10 -48.08
C LYS A 891 -16.45 -34.41 -47.29
N GLU A 892 -15.31 -34.96 -46.88
CA GLU A 892 -15.25 -36.13 -46.01
C GLU A 892 -15.72 -35.79 -44.60
N MET A 893 -15.31 -34.63 -44.07
CA MET A 893 -15.75 -34.14 -42.76
C MET A 893 -17.27 -33.90 -42.67
N VAL A 894 -17.92 -33.55 -43.78
CA VAL A 894 -19.39 -33.49 -43.87
C VAL A 894 -19.99 -34.89 -43.73
N SER A 895 -19.37 -35.91 -44.35
CA SER A 895 -19.86 -37.29 -44.25
C SER A 895 -19.66 -37.93 -42.86
N THR A 896 -18.64 -37.50 -42.11
CA THR A 896 -18.36 -37.96 -40.74
C THR A 896 -19.12 -37.16 -39.68
N GLY A 897 -19.75 -36.03 -40.05
CA GLY A 897 -20.51 -35.16 -39.14
C GLY A 897 -19.67 -34.10 -38.42
N ASP A 898 -18.38 -33.98 -38.73
CA ASP A 898 -17.45 -33.01 -38.12
C ASP A 898 -17.53 -31.61 -38.74
N PHE A 899 -18.16 -31.49 -39.91
CA PHE A 899 -18.40 -30.21 -40.60
C PHE A 899 -19.82 -30.13 -41.13
N ARG A 900 -20.48 -28.98 -40.97
CA ARG A 900 -21.87 -28.82 -41.40
C ARG A 900 -21.98 -28.69 -42.92
N GLU A 901 -22.95 -29.41 -43.48
CA GLU A 901 -23.22 -29.44 -44.91
C GLU A 901 -23.62 -28.05 -45.46
N ASP A 902 -24.42 -27.29 -44.70
CA ASP A 902 -24.87 -25.94 -45.07
C ASP A 902 -23.71 -24.94 -45.20
N LEU A 903 -22.82 -24.89 -44.21
CA LEU A 903 -21.62 -24.06 -44.22
C LEU A 903 -20.65 -24.47 -45.34
N TYR A 904 -20.51 -25.77 -45.60
CA TYR A 904 -19.64 -26.29 -46.66
C TYR A 904 -20.03 -25.71 -48.03
N TYR A 905 -21.30 -25.83 -48.42
CA TYR A 905 -21.75 -25.31 -49.72
C TYR A 905 -21.66 -23.78 -49.81
N ARG A 906 -21.82 -23.06 -48.70
CA ARG A 906 -21.70 -21.60 -48.67
C ARG A 906 -20.26 -21.13 -48.85
N LEU A 907 -19.30 -21.82 -48.22
CA LEU A 907 -17.87 -21.54 -48.40
C LEU A 907 -17.37 -21.97 -49.79
N LEU A 908 -17.93 -23.03 -50.37
CA LEU A 908 -17.57 -23.54 -51.70
C LEU A 908 -18.06 -22.65 -52.87
N ALA A 909 -18.44 -21.41 -52.62
CA ALA A 909 -18.93 -20.47 -53.65
C ALA A 909 -17.90 -20.24 -54.77
N PHE A 910 -16.60 -20.15 -54.43
CA PHE A 910 -15.52 -20.08 -55.41
C PHE A 910 -14.27 -20.81 -54.92
N PRO A 911 -14.13 -22.12 -55.20
CA PRO A 911 -12.98 -22.91 -54.79
C PRO A 911 -11.77 -22.67 -55.72
N ILE A 912 -10.61 -22.39 -55.14
CA ILE A 912 -9.33 -22.31 -55.85
C ILE A 912 -8.33 -23.24 -55.19
N TYR A 913 -7.70 -24.10 -55.98
CA TYR A 913 -6.68 -25.03 -55.51
C TYR A 913 -5.28 -24.48 -55.78
N LEU A 914 -4.48 -24.32 -54.72
CA LEU A 914 -3.08 -23.92 -54.80
C LEU A 914 -2.20 -25.18 -54.82
N PRO A 915 -1.53 -25.50 -55.95
CA PRO A 915 -0.81 -26.75 -56.10
C PRO A 915 0.40 -26.86 -55.13
N PRO A 916 0.67 -28.06 -54.61
CA PRO A 916 1.83 -28.32 -53.77
C PRO A 916 3.13 -28.15 -54.56
N LEU A 917 4.22 -27.82 -53.88
CA LEU A 917 5.52 -27.53 -54.50
C LEU A 917 6.01 -28.66 -55.44
N ARG A 918 5.74 -29.93 -55.10
CA ARG A 918 6.10 -31.10 -55.94
C ARG A 918 5.44 -31.11 -57.33
N GLU A 919 4.31 -30.43 -57.51
CA GLU A 919 3.62 -30.29 -58.81
C GLU A 919 4.11 -29.07 -59.60
N ARG A 920 5.00 -28.27 -59.01
CA ARG A 920 5.62 -27.08 -59.60
C ARG A 920 7.13 -27.00 -59.30
N LYS A 921 7.84 -28.12 -59.47
CA LYS A 921 9.31 -28.19 -59.26
C LYS A 921 10.10 -27.18 -60.12
N GLU A 922 9.53 -26.74 -61.24
CA GLU A 922 10.05 -25.67 -62.11
C GLU A 922 10.21 -24.32 -61.40
N ASP A 923 9.43 -24.06 -60.33
CA ASP A 923 9.45 -22.80 -59.57
C ASP A 923 10.51 -22.79 -58.44
N ILE A 924 11.12 -23.94 -58.14
CA ILE A 924 12.10 -24.07 -57.04
C ILE A 924 13.32 -23.16 -57.21
N PRO A 925 13.94 -23.00 -58.40
CA PRO A 925 15.09 -22.11 -58.57
C PRO A 925 14.76 -20.66 -58.21
N ASP A 926 13.63 -20.15 -58.72
CA ASP A 926 13.18 -18.78 -58.45
C ASP A 926 12.88 -18.56 -56.96
N LEU A 927 12.25 -19.56 -56.31
CA LEU A 927 11.96 -19.53 -54.88
C LEU A 927 13.22 -19.59 -54.03
N ALA A 928 14.18 -20.45 -54.38
CA ALA A 928 15.44 -20.60 -53.67
C ALA A 928 16.27 -19.32 -53.75
N GLU A 929 16.37 -18.72 -54.94
CA GLU A 929 17.07 -17.46 -55.17
C GLU A 929 16.41 -16.30 -54.42
N PHE A 930 15.07 -16.24 -54.40
CA PHE A 930 14.33 -15.25 -53.62
C PHE A 930 14.58 -15.38 -52.11
N PHE A 931 14.44 -16.58 -51.55
CA PHE A 931 14.67 -16.80 -50.12
C PHE A 931 16.13 -16.55 -49.75
N LYS A 932 17.06 -16.92 -50.62
CA LYS A 932 18.48 -16.62 -50.44
C LYS A 932 18.71 -15.13 -50.31
N ASN A 933 18.24 -14.35 -51.28
CA ASN A 933 18.43 -12.89 -51.31
C ASN A 933 17.74 -12.20 -50.13
N ARG A 934 16.52 -12.63 -49.78
CA ARG A 934 15.78 -12.08 -48.64
C ARG A 934 16.50 -12.34 -47.31
N THR A 935 16.98 -13.57 -47.10
CA THR A 935 17.65 -13.94 -45.85
C THR A 935 19.08 -13.40 -45.78
N ALA A 936 19.80 -13.34 -46.90
CA ALA A 936 21.12 -12.71 -46.98
C ALA A 936 21.05 -11.21 -46.63
N MET A 937 20.02 -10.50 -47.11
CA MET A 937 19.77 -9.11 -46.74
C MET A 937 19.51 -8.94 -45.24
N HIS A 938 18.74 -9.83 -44.61
CA HIS A 938 18.50 -9.81 -43.16
C HIS A 938 19.75 -10.13 -42.33
N LEU A 939 20.65 -10.99 -42.84
CA LEU A 939 21.90 -11.36 -42.18
C LEU A 939 23.07 -10.41 -42.50
N GLY A 940 22.86 -9.41 -43.37
CA GLY A 940 23.90 -8.47 -43.80
C GLY A 940 25.04 -9.13 -44.59
N LYS A 941 24.81 -10.31 -45.19
CA LYS A 941 25.80 -11.03 -46.01
C LYS A 941 25.59 -10.72 -47.50
N GLN A 942 26.69 -10.54 -48.26
CA GLN A 942 26.64 -10.59 -49.72
C GLN A 942 26.96 -12.02 -50.17
N ILE A 943 26.05 -12.61 -50.93
CA ILE A 943 26.13 -14.02 -51.35
C ILE A 943 25.88 -14.11 -52.83
N ASP A 944 26.72 -14.88 -53.50
CA ASP A 944 26.68 -15.07 -54.95
C ASP A 944 25.39 -15.80 -55.40
N PRO A 945 25.01 -15.71 -56.69
CA PRO A 945 23.94 -16.53 -57.27
C PRO A 945 24.15 -18.02 -56.99
N LEU A 946 23.05 -18.77 -56.75
CA LEU A 946 23.14 -20.23 -56.56
C LEU A 946 23.81 -20.88 -57.78
N THR A 947 24.79 -21.76 -57.55
CA THR A 947 25.46 -22.47 -58.65
C THR A 947 24.48 -23.41 -59.36
N PRO A 948 24.66 -23.69 -60.66
CA PRO A 948 23.80 -24.63 -61.40
C PRO A 948 23.71 -26.01 -60.74
N GLU A 949 24.79 -26.46 -60.10
CA GLU A 949 24.90 -27.73 -59.39
C GLU A 949 23.98 -27.77 -58.16
N VAL A 950 23.95 -26.68 -57.37
CA VAL A 950 23.04 -26.54 -56.22
C VAL A 950 21.59 -26.48 -56.67
N ILE A 951 21.30 -25.77 -57.77
CA ILE A 951 19.94 -25.71 -58.33
C ILE A 951 19.48 -27.10 -58.78
N GLU A 952 20.34 -27.88 -59.44
CA GLU A 952 20.02 -29.24 -59.88
C GLU A 952 19.75 -30.18 -58.70
N VAL A 953 20.51 -30.07 -57.61
CA VAL A 953 20.25 -30.80 -56.36
C VAL A 953 18.90 -30.39 -55.74
N LEU A 954 18.62 -29.08 -55.66
CA LEU A 954 17.34 -28.59 -55.15
C LEU A 954 16.16 -29.03 -56.04
N GLN A 955 16.30 -29.11 -57.35
CA GLN A 955 15.24 -29.55 -58.26
C GLN A 955 15.03 -31.08 -58.26
N SER A 956 16.11 -31.84 -58.09
CA SER A 956 16.06 -33.31 -58.03
C SER A 956 15.52 -33.85 -56.71
N TYR A 957 15.61 -33.05 -55.63
CA TYR A 957 15.05 -33.41 -54.33
C TYR A 957 13.51 -33.59 -54.36
N ASP A 958 13.02 -34.60 -53.65
CA ASP A 958 11.60 -34.92 -53.55
C ASP A 958 10.91 -34.09 -52.45
N TRP A 959 10.80 -32.78 -52.68
CA TRP A 959 10.14 -31.87 -51.75
C TRP A 959 8.72 -32.30 -51.41
N PRO A 960 8.35 -32.42 -50.12
CA PRO A 960 7.01 -32.77 -49.69
C PRO A 960 6.08 -31.55 -49.77
N GLY A 961 5.75 -31.09 -50.98
CA GLY A 961 4.66 -30.14 -51.23
C GLY A 961 4.71 -28.74 -50.58
N ASN A 962 5.60 -28.47 -49.62
CA ASN A 962 5.62 -27.29 -48.75
C ASN A 962 6.77 -26.34 -49.12
N VAL A 963 6.45 -25.07 -49.37
CA VAL A 963 7.42 -24.03 -49.76
C VAL A 963 8.29 -23.61 -48.57
N ARG A 964 7.80 -23.73 -47.33
CA ARG A 964 8.56 -23.41 -46.11
C ARG A 964 9.79 -24.30 -45.92
N GLU A 965 9.78 -25.50 -46.49
CA GLU A 965 10.95 -26.39 -46.38
C GLU A 965 12.10 -25.93 -47.26
N VAL A 966 11.82 -25.41 -48.46
CA VAL A 966 12.84 -24.76 -49.29
C VAL A 966 13.38 -23.53 -48.56
N GLU A 967 12.49 -22.70 -48.01
CA GLU A 967 12.86 -21.53 -47.21
C GLU A 967 13.76 -21.91 -46.02
N HIS A 968 13.38 -22.90 -45.22
CA HIS A 968 14.18 -23.35 -44.08
C HIS A 968 15.51 -23.99 -44.50
N THR A 969 15.55 -24.70 -45.63
CA THR A 969 16.78 -25.32 -46.13
C THR A 969 17.77 -24.26 -46.60
N ILE A 970 17.30 -23.28 -47.38
CA ILE A 970 18.13 -22.14 -47.78
C ILE A 970 18.57 -21.31 -46.56
N ASN A 971 17.68 -21.04 -45.61
CA ASN A 971 18.03 -20.29 -44.39
C ASN A 971 19.10 -21.01 -43.55
N ARG A 972 19.01 -22.34 -43.42
CA ARG A 972 20.02 -23.14 -42.71
C ARG A 972 21.34 -23.14 -43.46
N ALA A 973 21.32 -23.39 -44.77
CA ALA A 973 22.52 -23.36 -45.60
C ALA A 973 23.24 -22.00 -45.52
N LEU A 974 22.51 -20.89 -45.50
CA LEU A 974 23.05 -19.54 -45.32
C LEU A 974 23.72 -19.27 -43.96
N ILE A 975 23.25 -19.95 -42.90
CA ILE A 975 23.81 -19.83 -41.56
C ILE A 975 25.06 -20.70 -41.43
N LEU A 976 25.03 -21.91 -41.99
CA LEU A 976 26.13 -22.88 -41.94
C LEU A 976 27.28 -22.51 -42.88
N CYS A 977 26.99 -21.84 -44.00
CA CYS A 977 27.97 -21.39 -44.97
C CYS A 977 28.95 -20.37 -44.36
N PRO A 978 30.26 -20.67 -44.32
CA PRO A 978 31.30 -19.75 -43.85
C PRO A 978 31.66 -18.67 -44.88
N ASP A 979 31.49 -18.97 -46.17
CA ASP A 979 31.95 -18.16 -47.31
C ASP A 979 30.79 -17.43 -48.02
N SER A 980 31.03 -16.91 -49.23
CA SER A 980 30.07 -16.10 -50.01
C SER A 980 29.25 -16.92 -51.02
N HIS A 981 29.39 -18.24 -51.03
CA HIS A 981 28.71 -19.17 -51.93
C HIS A 981 28.19 -20.39 -51.16
N ILE A 982 26.93 -20.80 -51.43
CA ILE A 982 26.34 -21.99 -50.83
C ILE A 982 26.86 -23.22 -51.59
N GLU A 983 27.51 -24.16 -50.89
CA GLU A 983 27.94 -25.45 -51.45
C GLU A 983 26.87 -26.54 -51.23
N ILE A 984 27.00 -27.69 -51.89
CA ILE A 984 26.01 -28.78 -51.80
C ILE A 984 25.97 -29.35 -50.37
N GLU A 985 27.12 -29.40 -49.71
CA GLU A 985 27.32 -29.88 -48.35
C GLU A 985 26.54 -29.04 -47.32
N ASP A 986 26.32 -27.76 -47.59
CA ASP A 986 25.60 -26.83 -46.70
C ASP A 986 24.08 -27.06 -46.70
N LEU A 987 23.53 -27.76 -47.70
CA LEU A 987 22.09 -28.01 -47.82
C LEU A 987 21.60 -29.13 -46.89
N GLU A 988 22.49 -30.00 -46.41
CA GLU A 988 22.20 -31.15 -45.51
C GLU A 988 20.93 -31.95 -45.90
N LEU A 989 20.74 -32.23 -47.20
CA LEU A 989 19.59 -32.99 -47.70
C LEU A 989 19.81 -34.49 -47.48
N HIS A 990 19.26 -35.06 -46.40
CA HIS A 990 19.34 -36.52 -46.14
C HIS A 990 18.48 -37.33 -47.13
N ASP A 991 19.11 -38.25 -47.87
CA ASP A 991 18.45 -39.15 -48.81
C ASP A 991 17.94 -40.42 -48.10
N SER A 992 16.66 -40.72 -48.25
CA SER A 992 15.96 -41.82 -47.54
C SER A 992 15.86 -43.11 -48.36
N ARG A 993 16.88 -43.44 -49.17
CA ARG A 993 16.81 -44.56 -50.13
C ARG A 993 17.98 -45.54 -50.21
N ILE A 994 18.91 -45.57 -49.25
CA ILE A 994 19.93 -46.63 -49.23
C ILE A 994 20.00 -47.28 -47.84
N GLU A 995 19.23 -48.34 -47.64
CA GLU A 995 19.66 -49.52 -46.89
C GLU A 995 18.75 -50.71 -47.23
N GLY A 996 19.18 -51.47 -48.24
CA GLY A 996 18.55 -52.71 -48.67
C GLY A 996 19.61 -53.72 -49.08
N THR A 997 19.71 -54.78 -48.28
CA THR A 997 20.23 -56.13 -48.57
C THR A 997 21.72 -56.48 -48.37
N SER A 998 21.87 -57.42 -47.41
CA SER A 998 22.81 -58.56 -47.26
C SER A 998 23.82 -58.42 -46.11
N GLY A 999 23.92 -59.31 -45.12
CA GLY A 999 23.20 -60.53 -44.77
C GLY A 999 23.72 -61.07 -43.41
N GLU A 1000 22.80 -61.61 -42.59
CA GLU A 1000 22.92 -62.70 -41.60
C GLU A 1000 24.21 -62.81 -40.75
N ASP A 1001 24.15 -62.59 -39.43
CA ASP A 1001 23.72 -63.56 -38.41
C ASP A 1001 23.84 -62.99 -36.97
N LYS A 1002 22.98 -63.49 -36.07
CA LYS A 1002 22.77 -63.12 -34.63
C LYS A 1002 21.78 -61.99 -34.33
N ARG A 1003 20.49 -62.34 -34.42
CA ARG A 1003 19.42 -61.68 -33.64
C ARG A 1003 19.36 -62.29 -32.24
N GLU A 1004 19.94 -61.57 -31.28
CA GLU A 1004 19.53 -61.61 -29.88
C GLU A 1004 18.89 -60.26 -29.54
N THR A 1005 17.59 -60.30 -29.26
CA THR A 1005 16.80 -59.19 -28.74
C THR A 1005 17.06 -59.00 -27.25
N LEU A 1006 17.58 -57.83 -26.85
CA LEU A 1006 17.50 -57.27 -25.49
C LEU A 1006 17.23 -55.74 -25.61
N PRO A 1007 16.48 -55.14 -24.67
CA PRO A 1007 15.32 -54.32 -25.01
C PRO A 1007 15.58 -52.82 -25.19
N ALA A 1008 14.77 -52.22 -26.06
CA ALA A 1008 14.50 -50.79 -26.09
C ALA A 1008 13.93 -50.31 -24.75
N SER A 1009 14.47 -49.24 -24.16
CA SER A 1009 13.86 -48.57 -23.01
C SER A 1009 13.62 -47.08 -23.27
N GLN A 1010 12.43 -46.84 -23.82
CA GLN A 1010 11.42 -45.85 -23.38
C GLN A 1010 11.89 -44.41 -23.09
N TYR A 1011 11.91 -43.49 -24.06
CA TYR A 1011 11.52 -42.07 -23.86
C TYR A 1011 11.06 -41.36 -25.15
N ASP A 1012 10.57 -42.07 -26.17
CA ASP A 1012 9.99 -41.46 -27.39
C ASP A 1012 8.45 -41.58 -27.42
N GLU A 1013 7.80 -41.59 -26.25
CA GLU A 1013 6.36 -41.39 -26.13
C GLU A 1013 6.09 -39.97 -25.61
N ILE A 1014 5.18 -39.24 -26.27
CA ILE A 1014 4.63 -37.99 -25.76
C ILE A 1014 3.86 -38.32 -24.47
N MET A 1015 4.51 -38.12 -23.33
CA MET A 1015 3.92 -38.43 -22.03
C MET A 1015 3.29 -37.19 -21.38
N PRO A 1016 2.22 -37.34 -20.56
CA PRO A 1016 1.60 -36.23 -19.85
C PRO A 1016 2.60 -35.46 -18.97
N LEU A 1017 2.46 -34.13 -18.90
CA LEU A 1017 3.42 -33.22 -18.24
C LEU A 1017 3.76 -33.63 -16.79
N ASN A 1018 2.76 -34.09 -16.02
CA ASN A 1018 2.97 -34.56 -14.64
C ASN A 1018 3.85 -35.81 -14.55
N GLU A 1019 3.78 -36.67 -15.56
CA GLU A 1019 4.49 -37.94 -15.59
C GLU A 1019 5.94 -37.74 -16.06
N PHE A 1020 6.16 -36.84 -17.03
CA PHE A 1020 7.51 -36.35 -17.39
C PHE A 1020 8.18 -35.66 -16.20
N GLU A 1021 7.47 -34.77 -15.52
CA GLU A 1021 7.99 -34.05 -14.35
C GLU A 1021 8.35 -35.02 -13.22
N ARG A 1022 7.50 -36.03 -12.95
CA ARG A 1022 7.80 -37.10 -11.99
C ARG A 1022 9.05 -37.88 -12.38
N HIS A 1023 9.18 -38.23 -13.66
CA HIS A 1023 10.32 -39.01 -14.15
C HIS A 1023 11.64 -38.24 -14.05
N TYR A 1024 11.61 -36.97 -14.43
CA TYR A 1024 12.77 -36.10 -14.38
C TYR A 1024 13.22 -35.82 -12.94
N ILE A 1025 12.28 -35.55 -12.02
CA ILE A 1025 12.58 -35.36 -10.59
C ILE A 1025 13.17 -36.64 -9.97
N LEU A 1026 12.66 -37.83 -10.32
CA LEU A 1026 13.21 -39.11 -9.87
C LEU A 1026 14.63 -39.34 -10.39
N LYS A 1027 14.92 -38.99 -11.64
CA LYS A 1027 16.27 -39.08 -12.23
C LYS A 1027 17.25 -38.21 -11.45
N VAL A 1028 16.91 -36.94 -11.19
CA VAL A 1028 17.77 -36.03 -10.42
C VAL A 1028 17.95 -36.52 -8.97
N LEU A 1029 16.88 -37.00 -8.32
CA LEU A 1029 16.97 -37.56 -6.96
C LEU A 1029 17.89 -38.78 -6.90
N ASN A 1030 17.86 -39.67 -7.89
CA ASN A 1030 18.77 -40.82 -7.94
C ASN A 1030 20.22 -40.39 -8.19
N THR A 1031 20.46 -39.42 -9.08
CA THR A 1031 21.81 -38.90 -9.35
C THR A 1031 22.43 -38.19 -8.13
N THR A 1032 21.60 -37.60 -7.25
CA THR A 1032 22.06 -36.97 -6.01
C THR A 1032 22.01 -37.89 -4.78
N ASN A 1033 21.81 -39.21 -4.96
CA ASN A 1033 21.64 -40.18 -3.87
C ASN A 1033 20.55 -39.79 -2.86
N TRP A 1034 19.44 -39.26 -3.36
CA TRP A 1034 18.28 -38.78 -2.60
C TRP A 1034 18.59 -37.64 -1.63
N ARG A 1035 19.68 -36.92 -1.86
CA ARG A 1035 20.02 -35.73 -1.07
C ARG A 1035 19.21 -34.55 -1.57
N ILE A 1036 18.23 -34.10 -0.76
CA ILE A 1036 17.30 -33.03 -1.16
C ILE A 1036 17.91 -31.63 -0.93
N LYS A 1037 18.65 -31.42 0.16
CA LYS A 1037 19.20 -30.12 0.59
C LYS A 1037 20.73 -30.03 0.45
N GLY A 1038 21.24 -28.82 0.20
CA GLY A 1038 22.66 -28.48 0.07
C GLY A 1038 23.05 -28.10 -1.36
N THR A 1039 24.28 -27.60 -1.55
CA THR A 1039 24.79 -27.14 -2.86
C THR A 1039 24.86 -28.25 -3.92
N ARG A 1040 24.95 -29.52 -3.49
CA ARG A 1040 24.86 -30.72 -4.36
C ARG A 1040 23.53 -31.49 -4.18
N GLY A 1041 22.51 -30.84 -3.63
CA GLY A 1041 21.19 -31.44 -3.42
C GLY A 1041 20.30 -31.33 -4.67
N ALA A 1042 19.32 -32.22 -4.78
CA ALA A 1042 18.37 -32.26 -5.91
C ALA A 1042 17.61 -30.93 -6.09
N ALA A 1043 17.30 -30.23 -5.00
CA ALA A 1043 16.63 -28.94 -5.06
C ALA A 1043 17.49 -27.86 -5.75
N ALA A 1044 18.80 -27.83 -5.45
CA ALA A 1044 19.73 -26.89 -6.07
C ALA A 1044 19.94 -27.19 -7.56
N LEU A 1045 20.06 -28.46 -7.94
CA LEU A 1045 20.18 -28.90 -9.34
C LEU A 1045 18.92 -28.64 -10.17
N LEU A 1046 17.75 -28.69 -9.54
CA LEU A 1046 16.46 -28.37 -10.17
C LEU A 1046 16.14 -26.87 -10.15
N GLY A 1047 16.97 -26.03 -9.51
CA GLY A 1047 16.70 -24.60 -9.35
C GLY A 1047 15.48 -24.27 -8.49
N LEU A 1048 15.06 -25.19 -7.60
CA LEU A 1048 13.86 -25.05 -6.76
C LEU A 1048 14.23 -24.91 -5.28
N PRO A 1049 13.47 -24.13 -4.47
CA PRO A 1049 13.57 -24.21 -3.03
C PRO A 1049 13.28 -25.63 -2.53
N PRO A 1050 14.00 -26.15 -1.50
CA PRO A 1050 13.78 -27.51 -1.01
C PRO A 1050 12.35 -27.77 -0.55
N SER A 1051 11.67 -26.78 0.03
CA SER A 1051 10.25 -26.85 0.42
C SER A 1051 9.34 -27.12 -0.79
N THR A 1052 9.57 -26.45 -1.91
CA THR A 1052 8.83 -26.64 -3.16
C THR A 1052 9.06 -28.03 -3.74
N LEU A 1053 10.29 -28.55 -3.68
CA LEU A 1053 10.60 -29.92 -4.09
C LEU A 1053 9.88 -30.95 -3.21
N TYR A 1054 9.80 -30.76 -1.88
CA TYR A 1054 9.02 -31.63 -1.01
C TYR A 1054 7.53 -31.63 -1.36
N THR A 1055 6.95 -30.46 -1.63
CA THR A 1055 5.54 -30.34 -2.01
C THR A 1055 5.26 -31.01 -3.36
N LYS A 1056 6.15 -30.83 -4.35
CA LYS A 1056 6.07 -31.51 -5.66
C LYS A 1056 6.23 -33.02 -5.52
N MET A 1057 7.18 -33.50 -4.71
CA MET A 1057 7.33 -34.93 -4.41
C MET A 1057 6.07 -35.51 -3.77
N LYS A 1058 5.43 -34.78 -2.84
CA LYS A 1058 4.18 -35.21 -2.19
C LYS A 1058 3.01 -35.24 -3.19
N LYS A 1059 2.88 -34.21 -4.04
CA LYS A 1059 1.82 -34.11 -5.06
C LYS A 1059 1.96 -35.16 -6.16
N LEU A 1060 3.20 -35.44 -6.57
CA LEU A 1060 3.50 -36.45 -7.59
C LEU A 1060 3.61 -37.87 -7.02
N GLY A 1061 3.47 -38.07 -5.71
CA GLY A 1061 3.53 -39.39 -5.06
C GLY A 1061 4.93 -40.03 -5.05
N ILE A 1062 6.00 -39.23 -5.02
CA ILE A 1062 7.40 -39.69 -5.01
C ILE A 1062 7.84 -39.92 -3.56
N LYS A 1063 8.16 -41.18 -3.21
CA LYS A 1063 8.71 -41.56 -1.91
C LYS A 1063 9.93 -42.46 -2.12
N ARG A 1064 10.91 -42.36 -1.22
CA ARG A 1064 12.04 -43.29 -1.19
C ARG A 1064 11.55 -44.62 -0.61
N LEU A 1065 11.69 -45.70 -1.38
CA LEU A 1065 11.46 -47.07 -0.90
C LEU A 1065 12.60 -47.50 0.02
#